data_AF-A0A5C5ZW77-F1
#
_entry.id   AF-A0A5C5ZW77-F1
#
_cell.length_a   1.000
_cell.length_b   1.000
_cell.length_c   1.000
_cell.angle_alpha   90.00
_cell.angle_beta   90.00
_cell.angle_gamma   90.00
#
_symmetry.space_group_name_H-M   'P 1'
#
loop_
_entity.id
_entity.type
_entity.pdbx_description
1 polymer ?
#
loop_
_entity_poly.entity_id
_entity_poly.type
_entity_poly.pdbx_seq_one_letter_code
_entity_poly.pdbx_strand_id
1 'polypeptide(L)'
;MLDLAVRMDWPEGQSVPETEPAFRELFWKRVVRKEENAAGGMPRRRSAAFVQIALRRAKALSPFADCRDLESDVLDSLHHDSLTTTCDDSDSQVAPAHDVLEDWAILRWIEEMYARHEKSLVAMASELGTEPALRRSYRKWVCELVEQSPDAADNIYKAVVGQQGLSAHFHDDTLVSLLRSSASASFLSRHTSSLLADGRRLLKRVIHLLRVGCVTTPAWFGGAGGVASLIHVPDGDAWEAVLRLVASRLDEFDEDDVQLLLGLAEDAARGVSWRTPYPKGSSDIVKIAFWLLPRFDDYRSEDSRKRVLQLIAKLPKCEADKTAQMLTAEQREDRDRIGEDFRELVLSDMAGFAVCRDLPEAVLTTLRRELLLTEDILKNRSREFYDTHTEPHFGLRERMGFRYFPPSAFHGPFLFLLRHHPDHAIDFTLDAFNHSAEWNSTNRVPMAYIAPPYEITLRLSDGGESTQWCNDRLWGWYRGATVGPHVLQSMLMALELWLLEAAGASPDKIDDILLSLLRRSKSAAITAVVASVATAYPRITPETLLALLSSRECILLDKQRLVQEHSVSAMQNMLPTLDSTKKIYENERKESSKRAHRGNDLEVAIANLQLTPHADRVQELIDKLRSSMPPIDQQDEEDRIWRLALHRMDLRQYSMSDQPKSSALEHSKKPEGHAEASRLIRLDLKVPEADVQQMVIATEKRLGSADARLALFMWGYKTFSGEEAGQYDPSVWKERLDEARQLPDANEEDYLMGRGAPAFVAAVCIRDHFGELSEEERDWCVDSVCSAVEQDADNWDGLARVQRGSMEGDRPSAYVLPSLLGKSLDAPLAERIRRMLVLAVTHPTEEVRMHAVAGAGKFLWSTHAELARRCVNALAAEAALVQEMRSAERENPYPERKDYGLIEYEAAQRVRTGFFETAEDSYPKLNISDWTGSAANHRIIRLLCYAPNEEMAISAFARLAKILVQWWDEDEDHRRGRERSDDAVIGLTNLFEEFILQVPPEQSAAILEPVVAAVERHPRETASILRGVIGFEDRLQQTDRFWAIWVMFAEQVRKAKWLSSLDAGHPRGRDIMATIFLTEYWKAEVTHWTSLEGHAHHIHQLFKDLPPTALVLDNYARFLYHIGEQSLPEAFKLVAERLKKGDSTAMLRMSNTVYMLESLLRRYVYGSPIAMKSDRSLRDAVLYLLDTLVESGSSSAFRMRDDFVTPLGQ
;
A
#
# COMPACT_ATOMS: atom_id res chain seq x y z
N MET A 1 9.09 -29.75 -31.37
CA MET A 1 8.53 -31.12 -31.52
C MET A 1 7.64 -31.31 -32.75
N LEU A 2 6.74 -30.37 -33.08
CA LEU A 2 5.90 -30.46 -34.29
C LEU A 2 6.73 -30.62 -35.59
N ASP A 3 7.87 -29.93 -35.71
CA ASP A 3 8.76 -30.06 -36.88
C ASP A 3 9.34 -31.47 -37.06
N LEU A 4 9.60 -32.19 -35.96
CA LEU A 4 10.08 -33.57 -36.02
C LEU A 4 8.93 -34.54 -36.34
N ALA A 5 7.72 -34.28 -35.84
CA ALA A 5 6.53 -35.06 -36.15
C ALA A 5 6.09 -34.93 -37.62
N VAL A 6 6.26 -33.75 -38.23
CA VAL A 6 5.99 -33.50 -39.66
C VAL A 6 6.98 -34.24 -40.57
N ARG A 7 8.21 -34.48 -40.11
CA ARG A 7 9.25 -35.22 -40.84
C ARG A 7 9.16 -36.74 -40.68
N MET A 8 8.22 -37.24 -39.87
CA MET A 8 7.98 -38.68 -39.75
C MET A 8 7.21 -39.18 -40.96
N ASP A 9 7.69 -40.27 -41.58
CA ASP A 9 6.87 -41.01 -42.53
C ASP A 9 5.68 -41.62 -41.78
N TRP A 10 4.47 -41.28 -42.18
CA TRP A 10 3.23 -41.83 -41.64
C TRP A 10 2.73 -42.94 -42.57
N PRO A 11 2.60 -44.19 -42.10
CA PRO A 11 2.20 -45.30 -42.97
C PRO A 11 0.76 -45.12 -43.46
N GLU A 12 0.56 -45.28 -44.78
CA GLU A 12 -0.78 -45.22 -45.38
C GLU A 12 -1.67 -46.33 -44.79
N GLY A 13 -2.78 -45.92 -44.15
CA GLY A 13 -3.78 -46.83 -43.59
C GLY A 13 -3.67 -47.15 -42.09
N GLN A 14 -2.71 -46.58 -41.35
CA GLN A 14 -2.61 -46.71 -39.89
C GLN A 14 -3.23 -45.49 -39.19
N SER A 15 -4.02 -45.71 -38.14
CA SER A 15 -4.61 -44.62 -37.34
C SER A 15 -3.54 -43.85 -36.57
N VAL A 16 -3.68 -42.52 -36.50
CA VAL A 16 -2.80 -41.67 -35.69
C VAL A 16 -2.87 -42.13 -34.22
N PRO A 17 -1.75 -42.18 -33.47
CA PRO A 17 -1.75 -42.56 -32.08
C PRO A 17 -2.69 -41.67 -31.24
N GLU A 18 -3.59 -42.28 -30.47
CA GLU A 18 -4.54 -41.56 -29.60
C GLU A 18 -3.98 -41.26 -28.20
N THR A 19 -2.81 -41.81 -27.85
CA THR A 19 -2.17 -41.65 -26.54
C THR A 19 -0.70 -41.25 -26.67
N GLU A 20 -0.19 -40.48 -25.70
CA GLU A 20 1.22 -40.06 -25.68
C GLU A 20 2.21 -41.25 -25.72
N PRO A 21 2.03 -42.35 -24.95
CA PRO A 21 2.94 -43.49 -25.02
C PRO A 21 2.98 -44.16 -26.39
N ALA A 22 1.84 -44.29 -27.07
CA ALA A 22 1.78 -44.86 -28.42
C ALA A 22 2.50 -43.97 -29.45
N PHE A 23 2.36 -42.65 -29.32
CA PHE A 23 3.11 -41.69 -30.15
C PHE A 23 4.61 -41.76 -29.87
N ARG A 24 5.02 -41.80 -28.60
CA ARG A 24 6.42 -41.91 -28.18
C ARG A 24 7.08 -43.17 -28.73
N GLU A 25 6.41 -44.32 -28.70
CA GLU A 25 6.96 -45.58 -29.22
C GLU A 25 7.12 -45.54 -30.75
N LEU A 26 6.17 -44.95 -31.47
CA LEU A 26 6.27 -44.73 -32.92
C LEU A 26 7.45 -43.81 -33.27
N PHE A 27 7.56 -42.68 -32.55
CA PHE A 27 8.66 -41.72 -32.69
C PHE A 27 10.01 -42.39 -32.44
N TRP A 28 10.10 -43.21 -31.38
CA TRP A 28 11.33 -43.89 -31.03
C TRP A 28 11.80 -44.88 -32.11
N LYS A 29 10.87 -45.65 -32.70
CA LYS A 29 11.19 -46.59 -33.79
C LYS A 29 11.63 -45.87 -35.07
N ARG A 30 10.92 -44.82 -35.48
CA ARG A 30 11.13 -44.18 -36.78
C ARG A 30 12.22 -43.11 -36.75
N VAL A 31 12.29 -42.28 -35.71
CA VAL A 31 13.20 -41.12 -35.66
C VAL A 31 14.49 -41.44 -34.90
N VAL A 32 14.38 -41.98 -33.67
CA VAL A 32 15.57 -42.25 -32.85
C VAL A 32 16.32 -43.48 -33.39
N ARG A 33 15.62 -44.60 -33.56
CA ARG A 33 16.22 -45.86 -34.04
C ARG A 33 16.40 -45.91 -35.55
N LYS A 34 15.55 -45.24 -36.34
CA LYS A 34 15.50 -45.37 -37.80
C LYS A 34 15.58 -46.85 -38.23
N GLU A 35 14.58 -47.64 -37.85
CA GLU A 35 14.58 -49.10 -38.08
C GLU A 35 14.79 -49.50 -39.56
N GLU A 36 14.47 -48.61 -40.50
CA GLU A 36 14.67 -48.78 -41.94
C GLU A 36 16.16 -48.83 -42.36
N ASN A 37 17.06 -48.26 -41.56
CA ASN A 37 18.51 -48.29 -41.80
C ASN A 37 19.20 -49.30 -40.88
N ALA A 38 19.03 -50.60 -41.17
CA ALA A 38 19.53 -51.70 -40.34
C ALA A 38 21.03 -52.02 -40.52
N ALA A 39 21.76 -51.31 -41.40
CA ALA A 39 23.17 -51.58 -41.68
C ALA A 39 24.04 -51.47 -40.40
N GLY A 40 24.94 -52.43 -40.18
CA GLY A 40 25.91 -52.39 -39.06
C GLY A 40 25.30 -52.37 -37.65
N GLY A 41 24.03 -52.73 -37.48
CA GLY A 41 23.34 -52.65 -36.18
C GLY A 41 23.01 -51.21 -35.73
N MET A 42 23.01 -50.26 -36.67
CA MET A 42 22.81 -48.83 -36.40
C MET A 42 21.58 -48.50 -35.53
N PRO A 43 20.41 -49.15 -35.68
CA PRO A 43 19.25 -48.81 -34.88
C PRO A 43 19.43 -49.07 -33.38
N ARG A 44 20.21 -50.09 -33.00
CA ARG A 44 20.53 -50.37 -31.60
C ARG A 44 21.59 -49.41 -31.06
N ARG A 45 22.66 -49.17 -31.85
CA ARG A 45 23.75 -48.24 -31.50
C ARG A 45 23.24 -46.81 -31.30
N ARG A 46 22.38 -46.30 -32.20
CA ARG A 46 21.74 -44.97 -32.07
C ARG A 46 20.90 -44.84 -30.81
N SER A 47 20.03 -45.82 -30.55
CA SER A 47 19.19 -45.82 -29.33
C SER A 47 20.05 -45.80 -28.06
N ALA A 48 21.07 -46.66 -28.01
CA ALA A 48 21.96 -46.76 -26.86
C ALA A 48 22.76 -45.48 -26.65
N ALA A 49 23.32 -44.90 -27.72
CA ALA A 49 24.05 -43.64 -27.65
C ALA A 49 23.14 -42.48 -27.20
N PHE A 50 21.93 -42.35 -27.76
CA PHE A 50 21.01 -41.28 -27.39
C PHE A 50 20.58 -41.35 -25.92
N VAL A 51 20.27 -42.55 -25.41
CA VAL A 51 20.01 -42.79 -23.99
C VAL A 51 21.22 -42.45 -23.12
N GLN A 52 22.43 -42.83 -23.53
CA GLN A 52 23.66 -42.50 -22.80
C GLN A 52 23.91 -40.99 -22.73
N ILE A 53 23.68 -40.24 -23.82
CA ILE A 53 23.83 -38.78 -23.83
C ILE A 53 22.84 -38.15 -22.83
N ALA A 54 21.56 -38.55 -22.88
CA ALA A 54 20.54 -38.07 -21.95
C ALA A 54 20.89 -38.37 -20.48
N LEU A 55 21.28 -39.62 -20.18
CA LEU A 55 21.64 -40.03 -18.82
C LEU A 55 22.89 -39.31 -18.29
N ARG A 56 23.92 -39.13 -19.12
CA ARG A 56 25.13 -38.42 -18.72
C ARG A 56 24.85 -36.95 -18.44
N ARG A 57 24.05 -36.29 -19.27
CA ARG A 57 23.65 -34.89 -19.05
C ARG A 57 22.86 -34.75 -17.76
N ALA A 58 21.83 -35.59 -17.58
CA ALA A 58 21.00 -35.62 -16.39
C ALA A 58 21.82 -35.83 -15.10
N LYS A 59 22.80 -36.74 -15.12
CA LYS A 59 23.68 -37.01 -13.96
C LYS A 59 24.74 -35.94 -13.73
N ALA A 60 25.25 -35.32 -14.79
CA ALA A 60 26.26 -34.28 -14.68
C ALA A 60 25.68 -32.93 -14.23
N LEU A 61 24.36 -32.72 -14.37
CA LEU A 61 23.65 -31.46 -14.11
C LEU A 61 24.31 -30.29 -14.87
N SER A 62 24.76 -30.54 -16.09
CA SER A 62 25.49 -29.62 -16.96
C SER A 62 24.71 -29.34 -18.25
N PRO A 63 25.01 -28.23 -18.97
CA PRO A 63 24.35 -27.94 -20.24
C PRO A 63 24.62 -29.01 -21.31
N PHE A 64 25.84 -29.57 -21.33
CA PHE A 64 26.28 -30.62 -22.25
C PHE A 64 26.96 -31.77 -21.52
N ALA A 65 26.89 -32.98 -22.08
CA ALA A 65 27.57 -34.17 -21.59
C ALA A 65 28.85 -34.45 -22.39
N ASP A 66 29.89 -34.95 -21.72
CA ASP A 66 31.10 -35.45 -22.38
C ASP A 66 30.84 -36.81 -23.04
N CYS A 67 31.04 -36.86 -24.34
CA CYS A 67 30.71 -38.01 -25.20
C CYS A 67 31.88 -38.48 -26.06
N ARG A 68 33.13 -38.14 -25.70
CA ARG A 68 34.36 -38.49 -26.44
C ARG A 68 34.57 -39.99 -26.67
N ASP A 69 34.00 -40.83 -25.81
CA ASP A 69 34.06 -42.28 -25.86
C ASP A 69 32.93 -42.92 -26.69
N LEU A 70 31.95 -42.14 -27.14
CA LEU A 70 30.90 -42.61 -28.05
C LEU A 70 31.39 -42.57 -29.51
N GLU A 71 30.87 -43.48 -30.32
CA GLU A 71 31.29 -43.66 -31.71
C GLU A 71 30.85 -42.46 -32.59
N SER A 72 31.80 -41.81 -33.27
CA SER A 72 31.59 -40.55 -34.02
C SER A 72 30.52 -40.67 -35.11
N ASP A 73 30.46 -41.80 -35.82
CA ASP A 73 29.46 -42.06 -36.87
C ASP A 73 28.02 -42.03 -36.32
N VAL A 74 27.84 -42.42 -35.05
CA VAL A 74 26.54 -42.41 -34.36
C VAL A 74 26.15 -41.00 -33.94
N LEU A 75 27.12 -40.23 -33.41
CA LEU A 75 26.91 -38.85 -32.99
C LEU A 75 26.55 -37.96 -34.18
N ASP A 76 27.29 -38.06 -35.28
CA ASP A 76 27.01 -37.33 -36.53
C ASP A 76 25.61 -37.65 -37.05
N SER A 77 25.21 -38.92 -36.97
CA SER A 77 23.90 -39.38 -37.41
C SER A 77 22.75 -38.84 -36.53
N LEU A 78 22.92 -38.77 -35.20
CA LEU A 78 21.94 -38.20 -34.29
C LEU A 78 21.84 -36.66 -34.44
N HIS A 79 22.97 -36.00 -34.64
CA HIS A 79 23.04 -34.55 -34.88
C HIS A 79 22.39 -34.16 -36.20
N HIS A 80 22.66 -34.91 -37.28
CA HIS A 80 22.05 -34.69 -38.60
C HIS A 80 20.51 -34.72 -38.54
N ASP A 81 19.95 -35.57 -37.69
CA ASP A 81 18.50 -35.71 -37.50
C ASP A 81 17.90 -34.71 -36.49
N SER A 82 18.70 -33.73 -36.03
CA SER A 82 18.29 -32.72 -35.06
C SER A 82 17.82 -33.32 -33.72
N LEU A 83 18.32 -34.52 -33.36
CA LEU A 83 18.04 -35.14 -32.06
C LEU A 83 18.99 -34.66 -30.97
N THR A 84 20.20 -34.28 -31.36
CA THR A 84 21.25 -33.77 -30.46
C THR A 84 21.83 -32.46 -30.96
N THR A 85 22.31 -31.63 -30.05
CA THR A 85 23.03 -30.38 -30.29
C THR A 85 24.43 -30.48 -29.68
N THR A 86 25.41 -29.86 -30.32
CA THR A 86 26.79 -29.75 -29.81
C THR A 86 27.05 -28.37 -29.21
N CYS A 87 28.10 -28.26 -28.40
CA CYS A 87 28.60 -26.98 -27.91
C CYS A 87 29.39 -26.27 -29.02
N ASP A 88 29.25 -24.95 -29.16
CA ASP A 88 29.95 -24.16 -30.19
C ASP A 88 31.48 -24.31 -30.11
N ASP A 89 32.02 -24.57 -28.92
CA ASP A 89 33.46 -24.70 -28.64
C ASP A 89 33.98 -26.16 -28.68
N SER A 90 33.09 -27.17 -28.77
CA SER A 90 33.51 -28.58 -28.79
C SER A 90 32.46 -29.53 -29.35
N ASP A 91 32.80 -30.20 -30.46
CA ASP A 91 31.99 -31.27 -31.07
C ASP A 91 31.80 -32.51 -30.18
N SER A 92 32.62 -32.63 -29.13
CA SER A 92 32.58 -33.77 -28.19
C SER A 92 31.67 -33.56 -26.98
N GLN A 93 31.14 -32.35 -26.82
CA GLN A 93 30.15 -32.01 -25.80
C GLN A 93 28.76 -31.97 -26.43
N VAL A 94 27.92 -32.93 -26.05
CA VAL A 94 26.64 -33.20 -26.73
C VAL A 94 25.47 -33.12 -25.74
N ALA A 95 24.33 -32.64 -26.20
CA ALA A 95 23.08 -32.59 -25.44
C ALA A 95 21.88 -33.02 -26.32
N PRO A 96 20.81 -33.60 -25.75
CA PRO A 96 19.53 -33.72 -26.45
C PRO A 96 19.00 -32.34 -26.89
N ALA A 97 18.49 -32.26 -28.11
CA ALA A 97 18.02 -31.01 -28.71
C ALA A 97 16.75 -30.43 -28.06
N HIS A 98 15.99 -31.24 -27.32
CA HIS A 98 14.75 -30.84 -26.65
C HIS A 98 14.59 -31.58 -25.33
N ASP A 99 13.96 -30.94 -24.33
CA ASP A 99 13.67 -31.53 -23.01
C ASP A 99 12.80 -32.79 -23.08
N VAL A 100 11.74 -32.77 -23.88
CA VAL A 100 10.85 -33.91 -24.15
C VAL A 100 11.64 -35.12 -24.64
N LEU A 101 12.66 -34.91 -25.47
CA LEU A 101 13.49 -36.01 -26.00
C LEU A 101 14.41 -36.60 -24.92
N GLU A 102 14.96 -35.77 -24.03
CA GLU A 102 15.70 -36.25 -22.86
C GLU A 102 14.79 -37.08 -21.94
N ASP A 103 13.61 -36.55 -21.60
CA ASP A 103 12.64 -37.25 -20.75
C ASP A 103 12.21 -38.59 -21.37
N TRP A 104 11.95 -38.63 -22.68
CA TRP A 104 11.61 -39.88 -23.38
C TRP A 104 12.75 -40.90 -23.36
N ALA A 105 14.01 -40.45 -23.48
CA ALA A 105 15.16 -41.32 -23.38
C ALA A 105 15.33 -41.93 -21.99
N ILE A 106 15.17 -41.10 -20.96
CA ILE A 106 15.22 -41.55 -19.56
C ILE A 106 14.06 -42.49 -19.24
N LEU A 107 12.83 -42.17 -19.68
CA LEU A 107 11.64 -43.03 -19.49
C LEU A 107 11.87 -44.43 -20.04
N ARG A 108 12.42 -44.53 -21.25
CA ARG A 108 12.74 -45.83 -21.86
C ARG A 108 13.82 -46.58 -21.09
N TRP A 109 14.84 -45.87 -20.61
CA TRP A 109 15.86 -46.49 -19.75
C TRP A 109 15.27 -47.04 -18.45
N ILE A 110 14.33 -46.33 -17.81
CA ILE A 110 13.62 -46.80 -16.61
C ILE A 110 12.81 -48.06 -16.93
N GLU A 111 12.08 -48.08 -18.05
CA GLU A 111 11.30 -49.24 -18.49
C GLU A 111 12.19 -50.48 -18.72
N GLU A 112 13.31 -50.31 -19.42
CA GLU A 112 14.29 -51.39 -19.64
C GLU A 112 14.93 -51.85 -18.32
N MET A 113 15.24 -50.93 -17.41
CA MET A 113 15.74 -51.24 -16.07
C MET A 113 14.72 -52.04 -15.25
N TYR A 114 13.43 -51.71 -15.33
CA TYR A 114 12.37 -52.45 -14.65
C TYR A 114 12.26 -53.88 -15.15
N ALA A 115 12.37 -54.07 -16.47
CA ALA A 115 12.37 -55.38 -17.08
C ALA A 115 13.61 -56.21 -16.68
N ARG A 116 14.80 -55.59 -16.63
CA ARG A 116 16.05 -56.25 -16.20
C ARG A 116 15.99 -56.76 -14.76
N HIS A 117 15.33 -56.02 -13.88
CA HIS A 117 15.18 -56.36 -12.46
C HIS A 117 13.95 -57.22 -12.16
N GLU A 118 13.48 -58.01 -13.13
CA GLU A 118 12.32 -58.90 -12.99
C GLU A 118 11.06 -58.21 -12.44
N LYS A 119 10.86 -56.93 -12.77
CA LYS A 119 9.77 -56.08 -12.25
C LYS A 119 9.83 -55.79 -10.75
N SER A 120 11.03 -55.82 -10.15
CA SER A 120 11.26 -55.41 -8.76
C SER A 120 11.64 -53.92 -8.66
N LEU A 121 10.75 -53.12 -8.08
CA LEU A 121 11.02 -51.70 -7.79
C LEU A 121 12.13 -51.50 -6.76
N VAL A 122 12.23 -52.41 -5.79
CA VAL A 122 13.24 -52.32 -4.72
C VAL A 122 14.65 -52.51 -5.29
N ALA A 123 14.82 -53.47 -6.21
CA ALA A 123 16.10 -53.71 -6.88
C ALA A 123 16.50 -52.56 -7.83
N MET A 124 15.51 -51.89 -8.43
CA MET A 124 15.74 -50.73 -9.28
C MET A 124 16.21 -49.49 -8.50
N ALA A 125 15.72 -49.30 -7.27
CA ALA A 125 15.88 -48.04 -6.54
C ALA A 125 17.34 -47.59 -6.35
N SER A 126 18.28 -48.53 -6.26
CA SER A 126 19.71 -48.21 -6.15
C SER A 126 20.35 -47.71 -7.45
N GLU A 127 19.75 -47.97 -8.62
CA GLU A 127 20.27 -47.56 -9.93
C GLU A 127 19.69 -46.23 -10.45
N LEU A 128 18.49 -45.82 -9.98
CA LEU A 128 17.70 -44.72 -10.54
C LEU A 128 18.36 -43.32 -10.39
N GLY A 129 19.18 -43.10 -9.35
CA GLY A 129 19.78 -41.78 -9.06
C GLY A 129 18.83 -40.82 -8.32
N THR A 130 19.33 -39.65 -7.92
CA THR A 130 18.58 -38.60 -7.20
C THR A 130 18.45 -37.30 -7.97
N GLU A 131 18.95 -37.28 -9.21
CA GLU A 131 19.00 -36.10 -10.06
C GLU A 131 17.61 -35.70 -10.58
N PRO A 132 17.30 -34.40 -10.73
CA PRO A 132 15.92 -33.95 -10.96
C PRO A 132 15.25 -34.54 -12.20
N ALA A 133 15.96 -34.63 -13.32
CA ALA A 133 15.43 -35.20 -14.56
C ALA A 133 15.06 -36.68 -14.39
N LEU A 134 15.90 -37.47 -13.70
CA LEU A 134 15.63 -38.90 -13.44
C LEU A 134 14.40 -39.07 -12.53
N ARG A 135 14.29 -38.25 -11.48
CA ARG A 135 13.14 -38.25 -10.56
C ARG A 135 11.84 -37.86 -11.29
N ARG A 136 11.89 -36.84 -12.15
CA ARG A 136 10.75 -36.41 -12.97
C ARG A 136 10.28 -37.51 -13.92
N SER A 137 11.21 -38.13 -14.67
CA SER A 137 10.89 -39.23 -15.57
C SER A 137 10.36 -40.45 -14.81
N TYR A 138 10.94 -40.79 -13.64
CA TYR A 138 10.42 -41.87 -12.80
C TYR A 138 8.98 -41.63 -12.37
N ARG A 139 8.66 -40.41 -11.91
CA ARG A 139 7.29 -40.07 -11.52
C ARG A 139 6.31 -40.24 -12.67
N LYS A 140 6.69 -39.79 -13.87
CA LYS A 140 5.88 -39.94 -15.08
C LYS A 140 5.70 -41.41 -15.47
N TRP A 141 6.76 -42.21 -15.41
CA TRP A 141 6.70 -43.65 -15.67
C TRP A 141 5.75 -44.40 -14.72
N VAL A 142 5.80 -44.09 -13.41
CA VAL A 142 4.87 -44.69 -12.43
C VAL A 142 3.41 -44.32 -12.73
N CYS A 143 3.14 -43.06 -13.14
CA CYS A 143 1.79 -42.65 -13.53
C CYS A 143 1.29 -43.47 -14.73
N GLU A 144 2.11 -43.58 -15.79
CA GLU A 144 1.77 -44.37 -16.98
C GLU A 144 1.55 -45.85 -16.65
N LEU A 145 2.35 -46.42 -15.74
CA LEU A 145 2.20 -47.81 -15.30
C LEU A 145 0.86 -48.05 -14.57
N VAL A 146 0.43 -47.11 -13.72
CA VAL A 146 -0.83 -47.17 -12.99
C VAL A 146 -2.03 -46.98 -13.91
N GLU A 147 -1.93 -46.09 -14.91
CA GLU A 147 -2.98 -45.88 -15.92
C GLU A 147 -3.20 -47.10 -16.80
N GLN A 148 -2.13 -47.84 -17.13
CA GLN A 148 -2.22 -49.07 -17.92
C GLN A 148 -2.76 -50.26 -17.12
N SER A 149 -2.56 -50.28 -15.80
CA SER A 149 -2.98 -51.38 -14.93
C SER A 149 -3.40 -50.85 -13.55
N PRO A 150 -4.71 -50.67 -13.28
CA PRO A 150 -5.20 -50.14 -11.99
C PRO A 150 -4.76 -50.93 -10.76
N ASP A 151 -4.55 -52.25 -10.89
CA ASP A 151 -4.04 -53.12 -9.82
C ASP A 151 -2.54 -52.90 -9.52
N ALA A 152 -1.81 -52.24 -10.43
CA ALA A 152 -0.39 -51.94 -10.25
C ALA A 152 -0.18 -50.95 -9.10
N ALA A 153 -1.08 -49.99 -8.90
CA ALA A 153 -0.98 -49.01 -7.82
C ALA A 153 -0.83 -49.66 -6.44
N ASP A 154 -1.62 -50.69 -6.15
CA ASP A 154 -1.58 -51.40 -4.87
C ASP A 154 -0.29 -52.21 -4.69
N ASN A 155 0.16 -52.85 -5.77
CA ASN A 155 1.39 -53.65 -5.75
C ASN A 155 2.62 -52.75 -5.58
N ILE A 156 2.67 -51.63 -6.29
CA ILE A 156 3.72 -50.60 -6.17
C ILE A 156 3.74 -50.04 -4.75
N TYR A 157 2.58 -49.67 -4.22
CA TYR A 157 2.47 -49.14 -2.86
C TYR A 157 2.99 -50.14 -1.81
N LYS A 158 2.55 -51.41 -1.87
CA LYS A 158 3.05 -52.45 -0.95
C LYS A 158 4.55 -52.69 -1.11
N ALA A 159 5.05 -52.67 -2.34
CA ALA A 159 6.46 -52.91 -2.63
C ALA A 159 7.37 -51.76 -2.17
N VAL A 160 6.90 -50.52 -2.22
CA VAL A 160 7.72 -49.34 -1.88
C VAL A 160 7.48 -48.91 -0.44
N VAL A 161 6.23 -48.62 -0.05
CA VAL A 161 5.89 -48.04 1.26
C VAL A 161 6.05 -49.05 2.40
N GLY A 162 5.92 -50.36 2.12
CA GLY A 162 6.13 -51.42 3.12
C GLY A 162 7.59 -51.76 3.43
N GLN A 163 8.57 -51.20 2.71
CA GLN A 163 10.00 -51.51 2.84
C GLN A 163 10.76 -50.38 3.57
N GLN A 164 11.49 -50.70 4.64
CA GLN A 164 12.25 -49.71 5.42
C GLN A 164 13.64 -49.37 4.86
N GLY A 165 14.07 -49.98 3.74
CA GLY A 165 15.42 -49.82 3.19
C GLY A 165 15.57 -48.84 2.03
N LEU A 166 14.49 -48.19 1.57
CA LEU A 166 14.50 -47.31 0.41
C LEU A 166 14.77 -45.85 0.81
N SER A 167 15.28 -45.06 -0.14
CA SER A 167 15.54 -43.64 0.09
C SER A 167 14.22 -42.85 0.22
N ALA A 168 14.20 -41.81 1.06
CA ALA A 168 13.01 -40.99 1.28
C ALA A 168 12.47 -40.39 -0.03
N HIS A 169 13.35 -39.86 -0.88
CA HIS A 169 12.97 -39.30 -2.18
C HIS A 169 12.24 -40.31 -3.08
N PHE A 170 12.64 -41.58 -3.05
CA PHE A 170 11.99 -42.62 -3.85
C PHE A 170 10.58 -42.95 -3.34
N HIS A 171 10.40 -42.98 -2.01
CA HIS A 171 9.05 -43.09 -1.42
C HIS A 171 8.17 -41.90 -1.82
N ASP A 172 8.70 -40.69 -1.70
CA ASP A 172 7.95 -39.47 -1.98
C ASP A 172 7.56 -39.37 -3.45
N ASP A 173 8.49 -39.65 -4.36
CA ASP A 173 8.23 -39.61 -5.79
C ASP A 173 7.17 -40.65 -6.18
N THR A 174 7.22 -41.85 -5.59
CA THR A 174 6.18 -42.88 -5.78
C THR A 174 4.82 -42.40 -5.28
N LEU A 175 4.76 -41.83 -4.07
CA LEU A 175 3.51 -41.32 -3.50
C LEU A 175 2.93 -40.18 -4.33
N VAL A 176 3.75 -39.21 -4.76
CA VAL A 176 3.32 -38.11 -5.64
C VAL A 176 2.73 -38.66 -6.94
N SER A 177 3.35 -39.67 -7.56
CA SER A 177 2.81 -40.30 -8.76
C SER A 177 1.45 -40.96 -8.53
N LEU A 178 1.30 -41.67 -7.41
CA LEU A 178 0.02 -42.30 -7.06
C LEU A 178 -1.08 -41.25 -6.81
N LEU A 179 -0.72 -40.13 -6.16
CA LEU A 179 -1.65 -39.02 -5.89
C LEU A 179 -2.04 -38.27 -7.18
N ARG A 180 -1.13 -38.13 -8.15
CA ARG A 180 -1.40 -37.49 -9.45
C ARG A 180 -2.18 -38.40 -10.41
N SER A 181 -2.20 -39.71 -10.16
CA SER A 181 -2.92 -40.65 -11.02
C SER A 181 -4.43 -40.47 -10.95
N SER A 182 -5.12 -40.85 -12.02
CA SER A 182 -6.59 -40.92 -12.07
C SER A 182 -7.19 -41.91 -11.06
N ALA A 183 -6.40 -42.87 -10.57
CA ALA A 183 -6.80 -43.87 -9.59
C ALA A 183 -6.67 -43.39 -8.11
N SER A 184 -6.15 -42.18 -7.88
CA SER A 184 -5.76 -41.66 -6.55
C SER A 184 -6.86 -41.76 -5.48
N ALA A 185 -8.09 -41.35 -5.79
CA ALA A 185 -9.21 -41.41 -4.84
C ALA A 185 -9.54 -42.84 -4.41
N SER A 186 -9.58 -43.78 -5.37
CA SER A 186 -9.81 -45.20 -5.08
C SER A 186 -8.66 -45.82 -4.28
N PHE A 187 -7.42 -45.43 -4.58
CA PHE A 187 -6.22 -45.85 -3.87
C PHE A 187 -6.25 -45.40 -2.40
N LEU A 188 -6.48 -44.10 -2.14
CA LEU A 188 -6.53 -43.55 -0.78
C LEU A 188 -7.64 -44.21 0.06
N SER A 189 -8.80 -44.48 -0.53
CA SER A 189 -9.91 -45.14 0.16
C SER A 189 -9.56 -46.57 0.61
N ARG A 190 -8.84 -47.35 -0.20
CA ARG A 190 -8.44 -48.73 0.12
C ARG A 190 -7.37 -48.80 1.23
N HIS A 191 -6.45 -47.84 1.26
CA HIS A 191 -5.32 -47.83 2.20
C HIS A 191 -5.55 -46.95 3.44
N THR A 192 -6.80 -46.56 3.72
CA THR A 192 -7.15 -45.68 4.86
C THR A 192 -6.61 -46.20 6.20
N SER A 193 -6.72 -47.50 6.48
CA SER A 193 -6.19 -48.08 7.73
C SER A 193 -4.67 -47.95 7.85
N SER A 194 -3.94 -48.05 6.74
CA SER A 194 -2.48 -47.87 6.70
C SER A 194 -2.10 -46.41 6.91
N LEU A 195 -2.86 -45.48 6.32
CA LEU A 195 -2.64 -44.03 6.47
C LEU A 195 -2.82 -43.56 7.92
N LEU A 196 -3.77 -44.14 8.65
CA LEU A 196 -4.08 -43.79 10.04
C LEU A 196 -3.22 -44.53 11.08
N ALA A 197 -2.45 -45.54 10.67
CA ALA A 197 -1.54 -46.26 11.56
C ALA A 197 -0.36 -45.39 12.04
N ASP A 198 0.38 -45.87 13.05
CA ASP A 198 1.65 -45.31 13.53
C ASP A 198 1.62 -43.79 13.78
N GLY A 199 0.58 -43.31 14.47
CA GLY A 199 0.41 -41.89 14.77
C GLY A 199 0.20 -41.03 13.52
N ARG A 200 -0.40 -41.61 12.46
CA ARG A 200 -0.73 -40.95 11.19
C ARG A 200 0.51 -40.45 10.43
N ARG A 201 1.72 -40.96 10.72
CA ARG A 201 2.96 -40.47 10.10
C ARG A 201 2.91 -40.50 8.57
N LEU A 202 2.33 -41.55 7.98
CA LEU A 202 2.17 -41.67 6.54
C LEU A 202 1.16 -40.65 6.00
N LEU A 203 0.01 -40.46 6.68
CA LEU A 203 -0.97 -39.45 6.30
C LEU A 203 -0.37 -38.04 6.35
N LYS A 204 0.41 -37.70 7.39
CA LYS A 204 1.11 -36.40 7.48
C LYS A 204 2.04 -36.18 6.28
N ARG A 205 2.78 -37.22 5.86
CA ARG A 205 3.63 -37.15 4.66
C ARG A 205 2.82 -37.04 3.38
N VAL A 206 1.70 -37.75 3.25
CA VAL A 206 0.77 -37.63 2.10
C VAL A 206 0.20 -36.21 2.01
N ILE A 207 -0.24 -35.61 3.12
CA ILE A 207 -0.73 -34.21 3.16
C ILE A 207 0.38 -33.27 2.68
N HIS A 208 1.60 -33.44 3.17
CA HIS A 208 2.74 -32.63 2.74
C HIS A 208 2.99 -32.76 1.22
N LEU A 209 3.08 -33.98 0.69
CA LEU A 209 3.33 -34.25 -0.73
C LEU A 209 2.20 -33.76 -1.63
N LEU A 210 0.96 -33.85 -1.18
CA LEU A 210 -0.21 -33.31 -1.86
C LEU A 210 -0.06 -31.79 -2.07
N ARG A 211 0.33 -31.06 -1.03
CA ARG A 211 0.49 -29.59 -1.05
C ARG A 211 1.61 -29.12 -1.98
N VAL A 212 2.67 -29.91 -2.16
CA VAL A 212 3.83 -29.53 -3.01
C VAL A 212 3.75 -30.08 -4.44
N GLY A 213 3.29 -31.31 -4.62
CA GLY A 213 3.40 -32.06 -5.88
C GLY A 213 2.10 -32.21 -6.67
N CYS A 214 0.94 -31.94 -6.06
CA CYS A 214 -0.38 -32.06 -6.70
C CYS A 214 -1.03 -30.69 -6.91
N VAL A 215 -0.27 -29.72 -7.43
CA VAL A 215 -0.77 -28.38 -7.72
C VAL A 215 -0.41 -27.95 -9.13
N THR A 216 -1.16 -27.00 -9.69
CA THR A 216 -0.97 -26.50 -11.05
C THR A 216 -1.14 -24.99 -11.14
N THR A 217 -0.67 -24.40 -12.23
CA THR A 217 -0.92 -22.98 -12.54
C THR A 217 -2.35 -22.83 -13.06
N PRO A 218 -3.18 -21.94 -12.50
CA PRO A 218 -4.55 -21.77 -12.95
C PRO A 218 -4.65 -21.28 -14.41
N ALA A 219 -5.52 -21.93 -15.20
CA ALA A 219 -5.68 -21.65 -16.64
C ALA A 219 -6.10 -20.21 -16.97
N TRP A 220 -6.81 -19.52 -16.05
CA TRP A 220 -7.22 -18.13 -16.24
C TRP A 220 -6.06 -17.12 -16.12
N PHE A 221 -4.90 -17.56 -15.66
CA PHE A 221 -3.70 -16.72 -15.54
C PHE A 221 -2.95 -16.54 -16.88
N GLY A 222 -3.47 -17.09 -17.99
CA GLY A 222 -3.03 -16.74 -19.34
C GLY A 222 -1.63 -17.21 -19.75
N GLY A 223 -0.95 -18.03 -18.93
CA GLY A 223 0.28 -18.78 -19.29
C GLY A 223 1.53 -17.97 -19.64
N ALA A 224 1.43 -16.67 -19.89
CA ALA A 224 2.52 -15.82 -20.35
C ALA A 224 2.82 -14.74 -19.30
N GLY A 225 3.59 -15.09 -18.26
CA GLY A 225 4.02 -14.08 -17.29
C GLY A 225 4.96 -14.58 -16.19
N GLY A 226 5.88 -13.69 -15.81
CA GLY A 226 6.80 -13.80 -14.67
C GLY A 226 6.15 -13.96 -13.29
N VAL A 227 4.82 -14.12 -13.17
CA VAL A 227 4.07 -14.35 -11.92
C VAL A 227 3.32 -15.71 -11.93
N ALA A 228 3.18 -16.33 -13.11
CA ALA A 228 2.38 -17.55 -13.30
C ALA A 228 2.90 -18.79 -12.55
N SER A 229 4.19 -18.82 -12.19
CA SER A 229 4.80 -19.98 -11.51
C SER A 229 4.80 -19.89 -9.97
N LEU A 230 4.28 -18.80 -9.39
CA LEU A 230 4.14 -18.64 -7.94
C LEU A 230 2.68 -18.83 -7.47
N ILE A 231 1.71 -18.73 -8.38
CA ILE A 231 0.30 -18.93 -8.08
C ILE A 231 -0.06 -20.37 -8.43
N HIS A 232 -0.29 -21.17 -7.40
CA HIS A 232 -0.64 -22.58 -7.51
C HIS A 232 -2.04 -22.83 -6.98
N VAL A 233 -2.80 -23.66 -7.68
CA VAL A 233 -4.11 -24.17 -7.27
C VAL A 233 -4.08 -25.70 -7.17
N PRO A 234 -4.90 -26.31 -6.29
CA PRO A 234 -5.05 -27.76 -6.21
C PRO A 234 -5.33 -28.42 -7.58
N ASP A 235 -4.68 -29.54 -7.86
CA ASP A 235 -4.83 -30.32 -9.08
C ASP A 235 -5.05 -31.82 -8.78
N GLY A 236 -5.99 -32.45 -9.48
CA GLY A 236 -6.35 -33.86 -9.33
C GLY A 236 -7.34 -34.20 -8.19
N ASP A 237 -7.94 -35.39 -8.27
CA ASP A 237 -8.98 -35.86 -7.34
C ASP A 237 -8.44 -36.26 -5.94
N ALA A 238 -7.11 -36.34 -5.77
CA ALA A 238 -6.49 -36.66 -4.48
C ALA A 238 -6.81 -35.64 -3.39
N TRP A 239 -6.95 -34.35 -3.72
CA TRP A 239 -7.28 -33.30 -2.76
C TRP A 239 -8.61 -33.56 -2.07
N GLU A 240 -9.66 -33.83 -2.83
CA GLU A 240 -10.98 -34.13 -2.30
C GLU A 240 -10.95 -35.38 -1.40
N ALA A 241 -10.24 -36.43 -1.85
CA ALA A 241 -10.13 -37.68 -1.10
C ALA A 241 -9.41 -37.50 0.25
N VAL A 242 -8.31 -36.75 0.29
CA VAL A 242 -7.55 -36.47 1.53
C VAL A 242 -8.36 -35.56 2.46
N LEU A 243 -8.98 -34.49 1.94
CA LEU A 243 -9.82 -33.59 2.75
C LEU A 243 -10.97 -34.35 3.41
N ARG A 244 -11.68 -35.18 2.64
CA ARG A 244 -12.77 -36.03 3.15
C ARG A 244 -12.28 -37.00 4.23
N LEU A 245 -11.12 -37.65 4.00
CA LEU A 245 -10.53 -38.56 4.98
C LEU A 245 -10.25 -37.84 6.30
N VAL A 246 -9.54 -36.70 6.26
CA VAL A 246 -9.23 -35.89 7.44
C VAL A 246 -10.50 -35.43 8.13
N ALA A 247 -11.45 -34.83 7.39
CA ALA A 247 -12.70 -34.32 7.96
C ALA A 247 -13.54 -35.41 8.64
N SER A 248 -13.46 -36.66 8.17
CA SER A 248 -14.18 -37.80 8.75
C SER A 248 -13.55 -38.40 10.03
N ARG A 249 -12.35 -37.94 10.40
CA ARG A 249 -11.53 -38.46 11.51
C ARG A 249 -10.90 -37.36 12.36
N LEU A 250 -11.49 -36.17 12.39
CA LEU A 250 -10.99 -35.01 13.15
C LEU A 250 -10.84 -35.27 14.65
N ASP A 251 -11.57 -36.24 15.19
CA ASP A 251 -11.48 -36.71 16.57
C ASP A 251 -10.16 -37.45 16.89
N GLU A 252 -9.46 -37.97 15.87
CA GLU A 252 -8.18 -38.65 16.05
C GLU A 252 -6.97 -37.69 16.06
N PHE A 253 -7.14 -36.42 15.68
CA PHE A 253 -6.07 -35.40 15.60
C PHE A 253 -5.90 -34.62 16.92
N ASP A 254 -4.69 -34.15 17.17
CA ASP A 254 -4.30 -33.44 18.41
C ASP A 254 -3.75 -32.02 18.13
N GLU A 255 -3.20 -31.35 19.14
CA GLU A 255 -2.65 -29.99 18.99
C GLU A 255 -1.41 -29.93 18.08
N ASP A 256 -0.63 -31.01 17.97
CA ASP A 256 0.56 -31.05 17.13
C ASP A 256 0.19 -31.05 15.62
N ASP A 257 -1.06 -31.42 15.30
CA ASP A 257 -1.57 -31.50 13.94
C ASP A 257 -2.19 -30.19 13.42
N VAL A 258 -2.41 -29.22 14.29
CA VAL A 258 -3.18 -27.99 14.01
C VAL A 258 -2.61 -27.17 12.83
N GLN A 259 -1.30 -26.94 12.82
CA GLN A 259 -0.65 -26.15 11.75
C GLN A 259 -0.65 -26.89 10.40
N LEU A 260 -0.52 -28.22 10.43
CA LEU A 260 -0.58 -29.04 9.21
C LEU A 260 -1.97 -28.96 8.58
N LEU A 261 -3.01 -29.08 9.40
CA LEU A 261 -4.41 -29.03 8.95
C LEU A 261 -4.82 -27.63 8.47
N LEU A 262 -4.35 -26.58 9.13
CA LEU A 262 -4.53 -25.20 8.66
C LEU A 262 -3.93 -25.02 7.26
N GLY A 263 -2.68 -25.43 7.07
CA GLY A 263 -2.01 -25.35 5.76
C GLY A 263 -2.70 -26.19 4.67
N LEU A 264 -3.20 -27.38 5.00
CA LEU A 264 -3.99 -28.21 4.06
C LEU A 264 -5.26 -27.48 3.62
N ALA A 265 -6.00 -26.89 4.56
CA ALA A 265 -7.25 -26.19 4.28
C ALA A 265 -7.02 -24.91 3.46
N GLU A 266 -5.95 -24.15 3.75
CA GLU A 266 -5.55 -22.95 3.00
C GLU A 266 -5.15 -23.25 1.56
N ASP A 267 -4.28 -24.23 1.36
CA ASP A 267 -3.82 -24.59 0.02
C ASP A 267 -4.98 -25.16 -0.82
N ALA A 268 -5.86 -25.96 -0.21
CA ALA A 268 -7.09 -26.42 -0.86
C ALA A 268 -8.02 -25.25 -1.24
N ALA A 269 -8.16 -24.26 -0.36
CA ALA A 269 -9.01 -23.10 -0.61
C ALA A 269 -8.46 -22.17 -1.72
N ARG A 270 -7.20 -22.32 -2.18
CA ARG A 270 -6.69 -21.59 -3.36
C ARG A 270 -7.41 -21.96 -4.65
N GLY A 271 -8.04 -23.14 -4.71
CA GLY A 271 -8.89 -23.53 -5.84
C GLY A 271 -10.17 -22.70 -6.00
N VAL A 272 -10.56 -21.94 -4.96
CA VAL A 272 -11.73 -21.07 -4.98
C VAL A 272 -11.47 -19.85 -5.87
N SER A 273 -12.33 -19.64 -6.87
CA SER A 273 -12.29 -18.50 -7.77
C SER A 273 -13.70 -17.99 -8.08
N TRP A 274 -13.83 -16.87 -8.78
CA TRP A 274 -15.13 -16.37 -9.22
C TRP A 274 -15.85 -17.34 -10.19
N ARG A 275 -15.11 -18.17 -10.95
CA ARG A 275 -15.66 -19.20 -11.86
C ARG A 275 -16.05 -20.48 -11.13
N THR A 276 -15.26 -20.86 -10.13
CA THR A 276 -15.50 -22.06 -9.31
C THR A 276 -15.51 -21.64 -7.83
N PRO A 277 -16.62 -21.07 -7.33
CA PRO A 277 -16.66 -20.56 -5.95
C PRO A 277 -16.63 -21.66 -4.89
N TYR A 278 -17.08 -22.86 -5.25
CA TYR A 278 -17.17 -24.02 -4.37
C TYR A 278 -16.55 -25.25 -5.08
N PRO A 279 -15.22 -25.37 -5.11
CA PRO A 279 -14.54 -26.56 -5.65
C PRO A 279 -14.88 -27.83 -4.85
N LYS A 280 -14.63 -29.01 -5.42
CA LYS A 280 -14.81 -30.28 -4.70
C LYS A 280 -14.02 -30.28 -3.40
N GLY A 281 -14.59 -30.81 -2.32
CA GLY A 281 -13.99 -30.79 -0.97
C GLY A 281 -14.27 -29.51 -0.15
N SER A 282 -15.00 -28.52 -0.67
CA SER A 282 -15.30 -27.28 0.07
C SER A 282 -15.97 -27.49 1.43
N SER A 283 -16.87 -28.48 1.56
CA SER A 283 -17.51 -28.80 2.84
C SER A 283 -16.50 -29.34 3.85
N ASP A 284 -15.54 -30.15 3.40
CA ASP A 284 -14.52 -30.74 4.24
C ASP A 284 -13.51 -29.69 4.72
N ILE A 285 -13.13 -28.72 3.86
CA ILE A 285 -12.32 -27.54 4.23
C ILE A 285 -12.97 -26.80 5.41
N VAL A 286 -14.26 -26.50 5.31
CA VAL A 286 -14.98 -25.73 6.34
C VAL A 286 -15.16 -26.53 7.63
N LYS A 287 -15.38 -27.84 7.56
CA LYS A 287 -15.39 -28.72 8.74
C LYS A 287 -14.04 -28.69 9.48
N ILE A 288 -12.93 -28.77 8.74
CA ILE A 288 -11.58 -28.65 9.31
C ILE A 288 -11.42 -27.27 9.95
N ALA A 289 -11.82 -26.19 9.27
CA ALA A 289 -11.74 -24.83 9.80
C ALA A 289 -12.51 -24.65 11.13
N PHE A 290 -13.75 -25.15 11.23
CA PHE A 290 -14.51 -25.11 12.48
C PHE A 290 -13.90 -25.94 13.61
N TRP A 291 -13.21 -27.03 13.29
CA TRP A 291 -12.48 -27.81 14.29
C TRP A 291 -11.21 -27.09 14.77
N LEU A 292 -10.53 -26.35 13.89
CA LEU A 292 -9.34 -25.55 14.24
C LEU A 292 -9.69 -24.35 15.11
N LEU A 293 -10.84 -23.71 14.88
CA LEU A 293 -11.18 -22.41 15.45
C LEU A 293 -11.10 -22.35 17.00
N PRO A 294 -11.65 -23.29 17.79
CA PRO A 294 -11.55 -23.27 19.25
C PRO A 294 -10.13 -23.49 19.79
N ARG A 295 -9.20 -23.97 18.96
CA ARG A 295 -7.79 -24.21 19.33
C ARG A 295 -6.93 -22.95 19.18
N PHE A 296 -7.52 -21.85 18.71
CA PHE A 296 -6.86 -20.56 18.51
C PHE A 296 -7.53 -19.41 19.28
N ASP A 297 -7.84 -19.62 20.57
CA ASP A 297 -8.58 -18.66 21.41
C ASP A 297 -7.68 -17.77 22.30
N ASP A 298 -6.35 -17.85 22.13
CA ASP A 298 -5.40 -17.02 22.88
C ASP A 298 -4.84 -15.84 22.06
N TYR A 299 -4.12 -14.93 22.73
CA TYR A 299 -3.46 -13.80 22.06
C TYR A 299 -2.30 -14.22 21.15
N ARG A 300 -1.69 -15.39 21.42
CA ARG A 300 -0.53 -15.86 20.64
C ARG A 300 -0.94 -16.46 19.31
N SER A 301 -2.21 -16.83 19.16
CA SER A 301 -2.78 -17.46 17.98
C SER A 301 -3.66 -16.53 17.14
N GLU A 302 -3.66 -15.21 17.40
CA GLU A 302 -4.48 -14.23 16.66
C GLU A 302 -4.33 -14.34 15.14
N ASP A 303 -3.10 -14.44 14.63
CA ASP A 303 -2.83 -14.60 13.19
C ASP A 303 -3.42 -15.90 12.63
N SER A 304 -3.21 -17.02 13.32
CA SER A 304 -3.77 -18.33 12.93
C SER A 304 -5.31 -18.32 12.98
N ARG A 305 -5.89 -17.65 13.99
CA ARG A 305 -7.34 -17.46 14.10
C ARG A 305 -7.88 -16.67 12.91
N LYS A 306 -7.27 -15.52 12.57
CA LYS A 306 -7.68 -14.70 11.41
C LYS A 306 -7.60 -15.50 10.10
N ARG A 307 -6.57 -16.32 9.92
CA ARG A 307 -6.43 -17.24 8.77
C ARG A 307 -7.55 -18.28 8.69
N VAL A 308 -7.92 -18.91 9.81
CA VAL A 308 -9.08 -19.81 9.88
C VAL A 308 -10.39 -19.09 9.57
N LEU A 309 -10.58 -17.89 10.12
CA LEU A 309 -11.76 -17.07 9.85
C LEU A 309 -11.89 -16.68 8.37
N GLN A 310 -10.77 -16.40 7.69
CA GLN A 310 -10.75 -16.18 6.24
C GLN A 310 -11.20 -17.40 5.44
N LEU A 311 -10.86 -18.62 5.86
CA LEU A 311 -11.36 -19.84 5.22
C LEU A 311 -12.88 -19.97 5.33
N ILE A 312 -13.43 -19.71 6.52
CA ILE A 312 -14.87 -19.74 6.77
C ILE A 312 -15.58 -18.65 5.95
N ALA A 313 -15.02 -17.43 5.91
CA ALA A 313 -15.55 -16.32 5.12
C ALA A 313 -15.53 -16.61 3.61
N LYS A 314 -14.57 -17.40 3.12
CA LYS A 314 -14.43 -17.74 1.70
C LYS A 314 -15.45 -18.77 1.22
N LEU A 315 -15.94 -19.64 2.11
CA LEU A 315 -16.83 -20.77 1.80
C LEU A 315 -18.09 -20.83 2.70
N PRO A 316 -18.85 -19.73 2.86
CA PRO A 316 -19.90 -19.61 3.87
C PRO A 316 -21.06 -20.60 3.68
N LYS A 317 -21.38 -21.04 2.45
CA LYS A 317 -22.51 -21.97 2.22
C LYS A 317 -22.29 -23.37 2.78
N CYS A 318 -21.05 -23.77 3.03
CA CYS A 318 -20.74 -25.12 3.51
C CYS A 318 -21.30 -25.39 4.92
N GLU A 319 -21.39 -24.35 5.76
CA GLU A 319 -21.92 -24.39 7.14
C GLU A 319 -22.65 -23.06 7.44
N ALA A 320 -23.61 -22.72 6.57
CA ALA A 320 -24.28 -21.41 6.54
C ALA A 320 -24.82 -20.95 7.91
N ASP A 321 -25.47 -21.86 8.65
CA ASP A 321 -26.08 -21.52 9.95
C ASP A 321 -25.03 -21.14 10.99
N LYS A 322 -23.91 -21.88 11.08
CA LYS A 322 -22.82 -21.57 12.02
C LYS A 322 -22.11 -20.28 11.64
N THR A 323 -21.84 -20.08 10.35
CA THR A 323 -21.22 -18.85 9.85
C THR A 323 -22.11 -17.63 10.09
N ALA A 324 -23.42 -17.74 9.89
CA ALA A 324 -24.38 -16.69 10.19
C ALA A 324 -24.47 -16.40 11.70
N GLN A 325 -24.42 -17.44 12.55
CA GLN A 325 -24.39 -17.28 14.01
C GLN A 325 -23.14 -16.52 14.49
N MET A 326 -21.96 -16.73 13.89
CA MET A 326 -20.74 -15.98 14.26
C MET A 326 -20.87 -14.47 14.02
N LEU A 327 -21.64 -14.05 13.00
CA LEU A 327 -21.93 -12.64 12.75
C LEU A 327 -22.98 -12.10 13.75
N THR A 328 -24.06 -12.85 13.93
CA THR A 328 -25.29 -12.40 14.59
C THR A 328 -25.33 -12.65 16.10
N ALA A 329 -24.43 -13.46 16.67
CA ALA A 329 -24.40 -13.73 18.11
C ALA A 329 -24.32 -12.46 18.95
N GLU A 330 -25.10 -12.41 20.04
CA GLU A 330 -25.06 -11.34 21.04
C GLU A 330 -23.80 -11.44 21.88
N GLN A 331 -23.19 -10.30 22.21
CA GLN A 331 -22.03 -10.26 23.11
C GLN A 331 -22.46 -10.74 24.50
N ARG A 332 -21.82 -11.82 24.98
CA ARG A 332 -21.93 -12.29 26.37
C ARG A 332 -21.03 -11.44 27.29
N GLU A 333 -21.19 -11.58 28.60
CA GLU A 333 -20.32 -10.91 29.60
C GLU A 333 -18.83 -11.26 29.40
N ASP A 334 -18.54 -12.46 28.87
CA ASP A 334 -17.21 -12.83 28.38
C ASP A 334 -17.02 -12.36 26.92
N ARG A 335 -15.90 -11.67 26.67
CA ARG A 335 -15.59 -11.06 25.37
C ARG A 335 -15.42 -12.10 24.25
N ASP A 336 -16.38 -12.15 23.32
CA ASP A 336 -16.37 -12.99 22.13
C ASP A 336 -15.36 -12.50 21.07
N ARG A 337 -14.08 -12.85 21.25
CA ARG A 337 -12.98 -12.48 20.35
C ARG A 337 -13.16 -13.03 18.94
N ILE A 338 -13.60 -14.29 18.84
CA ILE A 338 -13.80 -14.98 17.56
C ILE A 338 -14.86 -14.24 16.73
N GLY A 339 -16.00 -13.90 17.33
CA GLY A 339 -17.04 -13.13 16.66
C GLY A 339 -16.61 -11.69 16.36
N GLU A 340 -15.86 -11.03 17.26
CA GLU A 340 -15.28 -9.70 17.00
C GLU A 340 -14.38 -9.71 15.76
N ASP A 341 -13.39 -10.61 15.71
CA ASP A 341 -12.46 -10.74 14.59
C ASP A 341 -13.19 -11.13 13.29
N PHE A 342 -14.20 -12.01 13.36
CA PHE A 342 -14.96 -12.41 12.18
C PHE A 342 -15.82 -11.26 11.62
N ARG A 343 -16.43 -10.45 12.51
CA ARG A 343 -17.18 -9.26 12.11
C ARG A 343 -16.26 -8.22 11.48
N GLU A 344 -15.10 -7.96 12.07
CA GLU A 344 -14.11 -7.03 11.49
C GLU A 344 -13.68 -7.49 10.09
N LEU A 345 -13.34 -8.77 9.94
CA LEU A 345 -12.96 -9.37 8.65
C LEU A 345 -14.06 -9.26 7.58
N VAL A 346 -15.33 -9.43 7.96
CA VAL A 346 -16.45 -9.39 6.98
C VAL A 346 -16.91 -7.96 6.69
N LEU A 347 -16.83 -7.04 7.67
CA LEU A 347 -17.40 -5.70 7.58
C LEU A 347 -16.40 -4.61 7.17
N SER A 348 -15.10 -4.88 7.25
CA SER A 348 -14.04 -3.92 6.92
C SER A 348 -13.10 -4.41 5.82
N ASP A 349 -12.82 -5.72 5.75
CA ASP A 349 -11.88 -6.28 4.76
C ASP A 349 -12.55 -6.83 3.49
N MET A 350 -11.76 -6.90 2.41
CA MET A 350 -12.16 -7.51 1.12
C MET A 350 -12.46 -9.02 1.24
N ALA A 351 -12.06 -9.67 2.32
CA ALA A 351 -12.27 -11.10 2.56
C ALA A 351 -13.76 -11.45 2.76
N GLY A 352 -14.60 -10.48 3.13
CA GLY A 352 -16.04 -10.66 3.33
C GLY A 352 -16.88 -10.91 2.06
N PHE A 353 -16.28 -10.82 0.86
CA PHE A 353 -17.01 -10.89 -0.42
C PHE A 353 -17.97 -12.08 -0.54
N ALA A 354 -17.50 -13.30 -0.27
CA ALA A 354 -18.32 -14.49 -0.43
C ALA A 354 -19.46 -14.54 0.60
N VAL A 355 -19.24 -14.00 1.80
CA VAL A 355 -20.27 -13.86 2.83
C VAL A 355 -21.36 -12.88 2.39
N CYS A 356 -21.00 -11.74 1.80
CA CYS A 356 -21.96 -10.80 1.24
C CYS A 356 -22.81 -11.44 0.12
N ARG A 357 -22.19 -12.26 -0.74
CA ARG A 357 -22.89 -12.97 -1.82
C ARG A 357 -23.84 -14.04 -1.28
N ASP A 358 -23.44 -14.78 -0.27
CA ASP A 358 -24.14 -16.02 0.11
C ASP A 358 -25.01 -15.89 1.36
N LEU A 359 -24.71 -14.96 2.28
CA LEU A 359 -25.41 -14.72 3.54
C LEU A 359 -25.75 -13.22 3.76
N PRO A 360 -26.39 -12.54 2.79
CA PRO A 360 -26.61 -11.09 2.85
C PRO A 360 -27.40 -10.64 4.10
N GLU A 361 -28.43 -11.39 4.51
CA GLU A 361 -29.26 -11.04 5.67
C GLU A 361 -28.47 -11.01 6.98
N ALA A 362 -27.55 -11.96 7.18
CA ALA A 362 -26.71 -12.00 8.37
C ALA A 362 -25.75 -10.79 8.40
N VAL A 363 -25.18 -10.42 7.24
CA VAL A 363 -24.33 -9.24 7.10
C VAL A 363 -25.11 -7.97 7.38
N LEU A 364 -26.27 -7.78 6.76
CA LEU A 364 -27.12 -6.58 6.92
C LEU A 364 -27.64 -6.44 8.35
N THR A 365 -28.05 -7.53 9.00
CA THR A 365 -28.46 -7.52 10.41
C THR A 365 -27.31 -7.09 11.32
N THR A 366 -26.12 -7.64 11.08
CA THR A 366 -24.93 -7.29 11.85
C THR A 366 -24.50 -5.84 11.62
N LEU A 367 -24.55 -5.36 10.38
CA LEU A 367 -24.31 -3.96 10.04
C LEU A 367 -25.25 -3.03 10.80
N ARG A 368 -26.57 -3.29 10.81
CA ARG A 368 -27.52 -2.48 11.58
C ARG A 368 -27.15 -2.40 13.06
N ARG A 369 -26.74 -3.53 13.65
CA ARG A 369 -26.34 -3.60 15.06
C ARG A 369 -25.03 -2.86 15.34
N GLU A 370 -23.99 -3.08 14.54
CA GLU A 370 -22.64 -2.55 14.79
C GLU A 370 -22.46 -1.11 14.32
N LEU A 371 -23.24 -0.68 13.31
CA LEU A 371 -23.11 0.65 12.72
C LEU A 371 -23.99 1.68 13.41
N LEU A 372 -25.29 1.38 13.57
CA LEU A 372 -26.28 2.37 13.97
C LEU A 372 -26.31 2.54 15.49
N LEU A 373 -26.42 3.78 15.92
CA LEU A 373 -26.59 4.17 17.31
C LEU A 373 -28.08 4.30 17.61
N THR A 374 -28.56 3.65 18.67
CA THR A 374 -29.94 3.79 19.14
C THR A 374 -29.99 4.66 20.40
N GLU A 375 -31.16 5.25 20.68
CA GLU A 375 -31.34 6.05 21.89
C GLU A 375 -31.09 5.28 23.19
N ASP A 376 -31.45 3.98 23.22
CA ASP A 376 -31.24 3.14 24.39
C ASP A 376 -29.74 2.94 24.68
N ILE A 377 -28.94 2.79 23.62
CA ILE A 377 -27.48 2.71 23.73
C ILE A 377 -26.91 4.06 24.22
N LEU A 378 -27.43 5.17 23.70
CA LEU A 378 -27.02 6.52 24.11
C LEU A 378 -27.33 6.79 25.59
N LYS A 379 -28.52 6.40 26.08
CA LYS A 379 -28.97 6.61 27.47
C LYS A 379 -28.18 5.79 28.49
N ASN A 380 -27.70 4.61 28.11
CA ASN A 380 -26.98 3.68 28.98
C ASN A 380 -25.46 3.96 29.10
N ARG A 381 -24.93 4.98 28.41
CA ARG A 381 -23.51 5.37 28.48
C ARG A 381 -23.33 6.64 29.32
N SER A 382 -22.35 6.64 30.23
CA SER A 382 -22.04 7.79 31.09
C SER A 382 -21.54 9.00 30.28
N ARG A 383 -21.80 10.20 30.79
CA ARG A 383 -21.52 11.53 30.23
C ARG A 383 -20.03 11.87 29.99
N GLU A 384 -19.12 10.90 29.94
CA GLU A 384 -17.66 11.17 30.01
C GLU A 384 -16.94 11.32 28.66
N PHE A 385 -17.60 11.17 27.51
CA PHE A 385 -16.89 11.27 26.22
C PHE A 385 -17.71 11.96 25.13
N TYR A 386 -17.57 13.28 25.04
CA TYR A 386 -18.07 14.06 23.91
C TYR A 386 -17.13 15.25 23.68
N ASP A 387 -16.07 15.07 22.88
CA ASP A 387 -15.50 16.25 22.21
C ASP A 387 -14.72 15.95 20.93
N THR A 388 -14.28 14.70 20.69
CA THR A 388 -13.36 14.39 19.56
C THR A 388 -13.91 13.46 18.48
N HIS A 389 -15.07 12.82 18.67
CA HIS A 389 -15.64 11.87 17.70
C HIS A 389 -16.88 12.43 17.01
N THR A 390 -16.89 12.42 15.67
CA THR A 390 -17.99 12.98 14.86
C THR A 390 -19.12 11.99 14.62
N GLU A 391 -18.85 10.68 14.76
CA GLU A 391 -19.76 9.60 14.41
C GLU A 391 -21.08 9.60 15.20
N PRO A 392 -21.10 9.81 16.53
CA PRO A 392 -22.34 9.84 17.32
C PRO A 392 -23.31 10.96 16.89
N HIS A 393 -22.80 12.09 16.39
CA HIS A 393 -23.63 13.18 15.86
C HIS A 393 -24.43 12.77 14.63
N PHE A 394 -23.96 11.76 13.90
CA PHE A 394 -24.59 11.20 12.71
C PHE A 394 -25.36 9.90 12.99
N GLY A 395 -25.65 9.58 14.25
CA GLY A 395 -26.35 8.34 14.62
C GLY A 395 -25.52 7.07 14.43
N LEU A 396 -24.19 7.18 14.48
CA LEU A 396 -23.28 6.06 14.32
C LEU A 396 -22.55 5.74 15.62
N ARG A 397 -22.14 4.48 15.79
CA ARG A 397 -21.25 4.10 16.90
C ARG A 397 -19.86 4.73 16.76
N GLU A 398 -19.17 4.90 17.89
CA GLU A 398 -17.82 5.47 17.95
C GLU A 398 -16.77 4.59 17.24
N ARG A 399 -15.60 5.18 16.94
CA ARG A 399 -14.42 4.51 16.35
C ARG A 399 -14.65 3.90 14.97
N MET A 400 -15.69 4.32 14.25
CA MET A 400 -15.94 3.87 12.88
C MET A 400 -15.06 4.59 11.87
N GLY A 401 -14.65 5.83 12.12
CA GLY A 401 -13.75 6.58 11.25
C GLY A 401 -12.43 5.86 11.01
N PHE A 402 -11.76 5.38 12.06
CA PHE A 402 -10.48 4.66 11.92
C PHE A 402 -10.60 3.34 11.16
N ARG A 403 -11.75 2.65 11.27
CA ARG A 403 -11.99 1.34 10.62
C ARG A 403 -12.19 1.43 9.11
N TYR A 404 -12.76 2.53 8.63
CA TYR A 404 -13.07 2.72 7.21
C TYR A 404 -12.15 3.73 6.50
N PHE A 405 -10.98 4.02 7.08
CA PHE A 405 -10.00 4.94 6.51
C PHE A 405 -8.88 4.21 5.72
N PRO A 406 -8.58 4.63 4.47
CA PRO A 406 -9.21 5.72 3.72
C PRO A 406 -10.59 5.33 3.14
N PRO A 407 -11.49 6.30 2.93
CA PRO A 407 -12.79 6.06 2.30
C PRO A 407 -12.61 5.63 0.83
N SER A 408 -13.31 4.58 0.42
CA SER A 408 -13.26 4.03 -0.94
C SER A 408 -14.49 3.20 -1.26
N ALA A 409 -14.84 3.09 -2.55
CA ALA A 409 -15.90 2.20 -3.02
C ALA A 409 -15.62 0.71 -2.71
N PHE A 410 -14.34 0.33 -2.55
CA PHE A 410 -13.95 -1.05 -2.22
C PHE A 410 -13.89 -1.31 -0.72
N HIS A 411 -14.03 -0.28 0.12
CA HIS A 411 -13.90 -0.43 1.56
C HIS A 411 -15.22 -0.89 2.19
N GLY A 412 -15.19 -2.03 2.88
CA GLY A 412 -16.36 -2.63 3.52
C GLY A 412 -17.24 -3.45 2.57
N PRO A 413 -18.39 -3.97 3.07
CA PRO A 413 -19.20 -4.96 2.36
C PRO A 413 -20.11 -4.36 1.28
N PHE A 414 -20.18 -3.03 1.17
CA PHE A 414 -21.26 -2.33 0.47
C PHE A 414 -21.30 -2.62 -1.02
N LEU A 415 -20.17 -2.51 -1.72
CA LEU A 415 -20.12 -2.78 -3.16
C LEU A 415 -20.45 -4.24 -3.49
N PHE A 416 -20.03 -5.17 -2.63
CA PHE A 416 -20.29 -6.59 -2.80
C PHE A 416 -21.76 -6.93 -2.60
N LEU A 417 -22.40 -6.31 -1.60
CA LEU A 417 -23.84 -6.40 -1.40
C LEU A 417 -24.59 -5.79 -2.59
N LEU A 418 -24.20 -4.61 -3.08
CA LEU A 418 -24.83 -3.97 -4.24
C LEU A 418 -24.73 -4.82 -5.52
N ARG A 419 -23.57 -5.43 -5.79
CA ARG A 419 -23.36 -6.27 -6.99
C ARG A 419 -24.14 -7.59 -6.98
N HIS A 420 -24.47 -8.14 -5.81
CA HIS A 420 -25.13 -9.45 -5.69
C HIS A 420 -26.58 -9.39 -5.19
N HIS A 421 -26.91 -8.43 -4.34
CA HIS A 421 -28.21 -8.24 -3.68
C HIS A 421 -28.59 -6.75 -3.67
N PRO A 422 -28.73 -6.11 -4.86
CA PRO A 422 -28.88 -4.66 -4.98
C PRO A 422 -30.08 -4.11 -4.21
N ASP A 423 -31.23 -4.79 -4.26
CA ASP A 423 -32.45 -4.33 -3.58
C ASP A 423 -32.24 -4.22 -2.06
N HIS A 424 -31.69 -5.26 -1.43
CA HIS A 424 -31.45 -5.29 0.01
C HIS A 424 -30.35 -4.29 0.43
N ALA A 425 -29.33 -4.12 -0.41
CA ALA A 425 -28.23 -3.19 -0.18
C ALA A 425 -28.68 -1.73 -0.30
N ILE A 426 -29.54 -1.42 -1.29
CA ILE A 426 -30.15 -0.10 -1.46
C ILE A 426 -31.05 0.21 -0.26
N ASP A 427 -31.87 -0.75 0.18
CA ASP A 427 -32.75 -0.59 1.34
C ASP A 427 -31.95 -0.25 2.60
N PHE A 428 -30.88 -0.99 2.88
CA PHE A 428 -30.01 -0.69 4.01
C PHE A 428 -29.29 0.65 3.87
N THR A 429 -28.86 1.01 2.66
CA THR A 429 -28.22 2.32 2.41
C THR A 429 -29.19 3.45 2.72
N LEU A 430 -30.43 3.36 2.23
CA LEU A 430 -31.48 4.32 2.54
C LEU A 430 -31.78 4.37 4.05
N ASP A 431 -31.89 3.23 4.72
CA ASP A 431 -32.09 3.17 6.18
C ASP A 431 -30.98 3.92 6.93
N ALA A 432 -29.72 3.66 6.58
CA ALA A 432 -28.56 4.25 7.24
C ALA A 432 -28.48 5.78 7.04
N PHE A 433 -28.71 6.27 5.82
CA PHE A 433 -28.69 7.70 5.52
C PHE A 433 -29.90 8.44 6.08
N ASN A 434 -31.08 7.81 6.07
CA ASN A 434 -32.28 8.39 6.68
C ASN A 434 -32.14 8.49 8.19
N HIS A 435 -31.58 7.45 8.83
CA HIS A 435 -31.24 7.48 10.25
C HIS A 435 -30.23 8.58 10.57
N SER A 436 -29.16 8.68 9.78
CA SER A 436 -28.11 9.68 9.98
C SER A 436 -28.61 11.11 9.82
N ALA A 437 -29.44 11.36 8.80
CA ALA A 437 -30.06 12.66 8.57
C ALA A 437 -30.98 13.08 9.72
N GLU A 438 -31.77 12.15 10.26
CA GLU A 438 -32.65 12.43 11.41
C GLU A 438 -31.85 12.78 12.67
N TRP A 439 -30.75 12.09 12.94
CA TRP A 439 -29.88 12.38 14.08
C TRP A 439 -29.19 13.74 13.96
N ASN A 440 -28.67 14.03 12.77
CA ASN A 440 -27.99 15.29 12.47
C ASN A 440 -28.96 16.49 12.57
N SER A 441 -30.19 16.36 12.05
CA SER A 441 -31.18 17.46 12.07
C SER A 441 -31.79 17.71 13.44
N THR A 442 -32.02 16.66 14.24
CA THR A 442 -32.58 16.80 15.60
C THR A 442 -31.55 17.19 16.65
N ASN A 443 -30.26 17.32 16.27
CA ASN A 443 -29.14 17.69 17.12
C ASN A 443 -29.07 16.89 18.44
N ARG A 444 -29.35 15.57 18.37
CA ARG A 444 -29.42 14.69 19.57
C ARG A 444 -28.10 14.60 20.32
N VAL A 445 -26.99 14.77 19.60
CA VAL A 445 -25.64 14.89 20.14
C VAL A 445 -25.08 16.23 19.67
N PRO A 446 -25.07 17.27 20.52
CA PRO A 446 -24.67 18.61 20.10
C PRO A 446 -23.17 18.70 19.81
N MET A 447 -22.81 19.29 18.66
CA MET A 447 -21.42 19.62 18.31
C MET A 447 -21.38 21.06 17.78
N ALA A 448 -20.67 21.95 18.49
CA ALA A 448 -20.71 23.40 18.26
C ALA A 448 -20.13 23.85 16.90
N TYR A 449 -19.27 23.04 16.29
CA TYR A 449 -18.56 23.35 15.04
C TYR A 449 -19.14 22.65 13.80
N ILE A 450 -20.25 21.93 13.93
CA ILE A 450 -20.92 21.26 12.81
C ILE A 450 -22.19 22.04 12.46
N ALA A 451 -22.21 22.68 11.29
CA ALA A 451 -23.38 23.38 10.77
C ALA A 451 -24.60 22.45 10.66
N PRO A 452 -25.79 22.88 11.12
CA PRO A 452 -27.02 22.09 11.03
C PRO A 452 -27.52 21.98 9.57
N PRO A 453 -28.26 20.91 9.22
CA PRO A 453 -28.85 20.76 7.89
C PRO A 453 -30.14 21.57 7.77
N TYR A 454 -30.56 21.86 6.54
CA TYR A 454 -31.84 22.47 6.20
C TYR A 454 -32.67 21.56 5.27
N GLU A 455 -33.98 21.79 5.16
CA GLU A 455 -34.86 20.96 4.31
C GLU A 455 -34.92 21.48 2.87
N ILE A 456 -34.90 20.57 1.91
CA ILE A 456 -35.19 20.81 0.49
C ILE A 456 -36.35 19.92 0.04
N THR A 457 -37.10 20.35 -0.98
CA THR A 457 -38.19 19.56 -1.55
C THR A 457 -37.97 19.32 -3.04
N LEU A 458 -37.98 18.06 -3.45
CA LEU A 458 -37.87 17.61 -4.83
C LEU A 458 -39.25 17.27 -5.38
N ARG A 459 -39.58 17.76 -6.57
CA ARG A 459 -40.80 17.39 -7.31
C ARG A 459 -40.48 16.35 -8.36
N LEU A 460 -41.05 15.17 -8.20
CA LEU A 460 -40.92 14.05 -9.13
C LEU A 460 -41.87 14.22 -10.32
N SER A 461 -41.56 13.56 -11.43
CA SER A 461 -42.31 13.69 -12.68
C SER A 461 -43.72 13.09 -12.66
N ASP A 462 -43.99 12.19 -11.72
CA ASP A 462 -45.33 11.65 -11.45
C ASP A 462 -46.19 12.58 -10.57
N GLY A 463 -45.65 13.74 -10.17
CA GLY A 463 -46.30 14.69 -9.28
C GLY A 463 -46.08 14.44 -7.79
N GLY A 464 -45.28 13.41 -7.41
CA GLY A 464 -44.88 13.19 -6.03
C GLY A 464 -43.88 14.24 -5.53
N GLU A 465 -43.91 14.54 -4.23
CA GLU A 465 -42.91 15.41 -3.57
C GLU A 465 -42.07 14.59 -2.58
N SER A 466 -40.77 14.88 -2.48
CA SER A 466 -39.83 14.25 -1.55
C SER A 466 -39.05 15.31 -0.78
N THR A 467 -39.15 15.30 0.56
CA THR A 467 -38.46 16.25 1.46
C THR A 467 -37.20 15.61 2.03
N GLN A 468 -36.08 16.31 1.96
CA GLN A 468 -34.77 15.81 2.37
C GLN A 468 -33.96 16.85 3.16
N TRP A 469 -33.13 16.38 4.10
CA TRP A 469 -32.13 17.18 4.80
C TRP A 469 -30.87 17.37 3.95
N CYS A 470 -30.42 18.61 3.88
CA CYS A 470 -29.38 19.05 2.96
C CYS A 470 -28.42 20.06 3.60
N ASN A 471 -27.16 20.02 3.17
CA ASN A 471 -26.16 21.09 3.28
C ASN A 471 -24.99 20.74 2.35
N ASP A 472 -24.03 21.66 2.24
CA ASP A 472 -22.79 21.50 1.48
C ASP A 472 -21.98 20.27 1.90
N ARG A 473 -21.89 20.01 3.21
CA ARG A 473 -21.16 18.86 3.76
C ARG A 473 -21.72 17.53 3.27
N LEU A 474 -23.04 17.33 3.40
CA LEU A 474 -23.74 16.11 3.00
C LEU A 474 -23.60 15.85 1.50
N TRP A 475 -23.69 16.92 0.68
CA TRP A 475 -23.53 16.81 -0.77
C TRP A 475 -22.12 16.36 -1.18
N GLY A 476 -21.08 16.78 -0.45
CA GLY A 476 -19.68 16.47 -0.74
C GLY A 476 -19.16 15.10 -0.26
N TRP A 477 -19.91 14.34 0.54
CA TRP A 477 -19.40 13.13 1.21
C TRP A 477 -18.94 12.02 0.27
N TYR A 478 -19.68 11.76 -0.81
CA TYR A 478 -19.33 10.70 -1.78
C TYR A 478 -18.03 10.97 -2.55
N ARG A 479 -17.46 12.18 -2.41
CA ARG A 479 -16.15 12.55 -2.94
C ARG A 479 -15.04 12.50 -1.89
N GLY A 480 -15.36 12.40 -0.60
CA GLY A 480 -14.40 12.59 0.50
C GLY A 480 -13.90 14.04 0.59
N ALA A 481 -14.66 14.99 0.05
CA ALA A 481 -14.29 16.40 -0.04
C ALA A 481 -14.53 17.17 1.27
N THR A 482 -15.39 16.64 2.14
CA THR A 482 -15.86 17.29 3.36
C THR A 482 -15.68 16.36 4.56
N VAL A 483 -15.51 16.93 5.75
CA VAL A 483 -15.36 16.16 7.00
C VAL A 483 -16.65 15.39 7.27
N GLY A 484 -16.53 14.08 7.48
CA GLY A 484 -17.66 13.20 7.82
C GLY A 484 -17.23 11.76 8.10
N PRO A 485 -18.16 10.90 8.55
CA PRO A 485 -17.85 9.51 8.86
C PRO A 485 -17.42 8.72 7.62
N HIS A 486 -16.20 8.17 7.64
CA HIS A 486 -15.64 7.45 6.48
C HIS A 486 -16.48 6.25 6.04
N VAL A 487 -17.19 5.59 6.94
CA VAL A 487 -18.11 4.49 6.61
C VAL A 487 -19.24 4.95 5.67
N LEU A 488 -19.86 6.10 5.94
CA LEU A 488 -20.91 6.65 5.09
C LEU A 488 -20.35 7.11 3.74
N GLN A 489 -19.15 7.70 3.74
CA GLN A 489 -18.46 8.08 2.51
C GLN A 489 -18.20 6.84 1.62
N SER A 490 -17.66 5.75 2.18
CA SER A 490 -17.43 4.49 1.46
C SER A 490 -18.74 3.87 0.93
N MET A 491 -19.84 3.94 1.70
CA MET A 491 -21.17 3.51 1.24
C MET A 491 -21.64 4.29 0.01
N LEU A 492 -21.51 5.62 0.01
CA LEU A 492 -21.91 6.44 -1.14
C LEU A 492 -21.02 6.21 -2.36
N MET A 493 -19.71 6.03 -2.15
CA MET A 493 -18.77 5.71 -3.22
C MET A 493 -19.08 4.35 -3.87
N ALA A 494 -19.43 3.35 -3.04
CA ALA A 494 -19.87 2.03 -3.51
C ALA A 494 -21.19 2.13 -4.29
N LEU A 495 -22.16 2.92 -3.79
CA LEU A 495 -23.43 3.17 -4.46
C LEU A 495 -23.23 3.86 -5.82
N GLU A 496 -22.40 4.90 -5.90
CA GLU A 496 -22.09 5.59 -7.15
C GLU A 496 -21.46 4.64 -8.17
N LEU A 497 -20.43 3.88 -7.75
CA LEU A 497 -19.77 2.94 -8.64
C LEU A 497 -20.75 1.91 -9.19
N TRP A 498 -21.59 1.32 -8.33
CA TRP A 498 -22.58 0.34 -8.75
C TRP A 498 -23.64 0.95 -9.69
N LEU A 499 -24.14 2.16 -9.41
CA LEU A 499 -25.11 2.83 -10.28
C LEU A 499 -24.53 3.14 -11.67
N LEU A 500 -23.25 3.51 -11.76
CA LEU A 500 -22.57 3.70 -13.04
C LEU A 500 -22.41 2.36 -13.81
N GLU A 501 -22.07 1.28 -13.10
CA GLU A 501 -22.04 -0.09 -13.69
C GLU A 501 -23.43 -0.50 -14.18
N ALA A 502 -24.48 -0.24 -13.39
CA ALA A 502 -25.87 -0.54 -13.72
C ALA A 502 -26.37 0.29 -14.92
N ALA A 503 -26.00 1.57 -15.00
CA ALA A 503 -26.33 2.44 -16.14
C ALA A 503 -25.74 1.91 -17.46
N GLY A 504 -24.53 1.34 -17.41
CA GLY A 504 -23.91 0.71 -18.58
C GLY A 504 -24.53 -0.64 -18.96
N ALA A 505 -24.90 -1.45 -17.97
CA ALA A 505 -25.42 -2.81 -18.19
C ALA A 505 -26.94 -2.86 -18.45
N SER A 506 -27.72 -1.93 -17.91
CA SER A 506 -29.18 -1.87 -18.04
C SER A 506 -29.67 -0.41 -18.15
N PRO A 507 -29.37 0.28 -19.27
CA PRO A 507 -29.71 1.69 -19.48
C PRO A 507 -31.19 2.00 -19.29
N ASP A 508 -32.09 1.10 -19.70
CA ASP A 508 -33.54 1.33 -19.68
C ASP A 508 -34.15 1.39 -18.27
N LYS A 509 -33.44 0.91 -17.24
CA LYS A 509 -33.94 0.84 -15.85
C LYS A 509 -33.33 1.90 -14.94
N ILE A 510 -32.27 2.59 -15.38
CA ILE A 510 -31.50 3.43 -14.47
C ILE A 510 -32.31 4.63 -13.97
N ASP A 511 -33.10 5.26 -14.82
CA ASP A 511 -33.91 6.42 -14.44
C ASP A 511 -34.90 6.08 -13.33
N ASP A 512 -35.59 4.93 -13.44
CA ASP A 512 -36.52 4.43 -12.42
C ASP A 512 -35.82 4.13 -11.08
N ILE A 513 -34.60 3.57 -11.12
CA ILE A 513 -33.80 3.29 -9.93
C ILE A 513 -33.40 4.60 -9.25
N LEU A 514 -32.93 5.59 -10.01
CA LEU A 514 -32.53 6.90 -9.49
C LEU A 514 -33.73 7.65 -8.88
N LEU A 515 -34.88 7.66 -9.56
CA LEU A 515 -36.12 8.23 -9.03
C LEU A 515 -36.58 7.54 -7.73
N SER A 516 -36.44 6.21 -7.64
CA SER A 516 -36.75 5.44 -6.43
C SER A 516 -35.88 5.89 -5.25
N LEU A 517 -34.58 6.12 -5.47
CA LEU A 517 -33.67 6.64 -4.46
C LEU A 517 -34.09 8.05 -3.99
N LEU A 518 -34.41 8.95 -4.92
CA LEU A 518 -34.88 10.31 -4.60
C LEU A 518 -36.19 10.29 -3.79
N ARG A 519 -37.12 9.39 -4.13
CA ARG A 519 -38.41 9.26 -3.45
C ARG A 519 -38.29 8.74 -2.02
N ARG A 520 -37.33 7.84 -1.75
CA ARG A 520 -37.19 7.13 -0.48
C ARG A 520 -36.15 7.74 0.47
N SER A 521 -35.25 8.58 -0.04
CA SER A 521 -34.22 9.24 0.75
C SER A 521 -34.77 10.45 1.50
N LYS A 522 -34.30 10.65 2.73
CA LYS A 522 -34.42 11.86 3.55
C LYS A 522 -33.10 12.64 3.65
N SER A 523 -32.04 12.19 2.95
CA SER A 523 -30.72 12.80 2.96
C SER A 523 -30.28 13.20 1.55
N ALA A 524 -29.85 14.44 1.40
CA ALA A 524 -29.29 14.93 0.14
C ALA A 524 -27.95 14.27 -0.24
N ALA A 525 -27.30 13.54 0.68
CA ALA A 525 -26.09 12.78 0.37
C ALA A 525 -26.32 11.69 -0.70
N ILE A 526 -27.47 11.02 -0.67
CA ILE A 526 -27.88 10.07 -1.72
C ILE A 526 -28.24 10.83 -3.00
N THR A 527 -28.91 11.98 -2.88
CA THR A 527 -29.27 12.84 -4.02
C THR A 527 -28.04 13.35 -4.77
N ALA A 528 -26.93 13.64 -4.08
CA ALA A 528 -25.66 13.99 -4.70
C ALA A 528 -25.08 12.84 -5.55
N VAL A 529 -25.19 11.58 -5.08
CA VAL A 529 -24.81 10.40 -5.87
C VAL A 529 -25.72 10.25 -7.10
N VAL A 530 -27.03 10.45 -6.93
CA VAL A 530 -28.00 10.43 -8.04
C VAL A 530 -27.67 11.50 -9.08
N ALA A 531 -27.36 12.73 -8.65
CA ALA A 531 -26.95 13.83 -9.50
C ALA A 531 -25.67 13.52 -10.29
N SER A 532 -24.69 12.87 -9.65
CA SER A 532 -23.46 12.41 -10.30
C SER A 532 -23.74 11.43 -11.45
N VAL A 533 -24.60 10.42 -11.21
CA VAL A 533 -24.95 9.40 -12.21
C VAL A 533 -25.78 10.01 -13.34
N ALA A 534 -26.74 10.88 -13.02
CA ALA A 534 -27.54 11.59 -14.02
C ALA A 534 -26.67 12.50 -14.92
N THR A 535 -25.63 13.12 -14.34
CA THR A 535 -24.64 13.93 -15.08
C THR A 535 -23.78 13.06 -16.01
N ALA A 536 -23.49 11.80 -15.62
CA ALA A 536 -22.79 10.84 -16.46
C ALA A 536 -23.63 10.34 -17.64
N TYR A 537 -24.94 10.24 -17.46
CA TYR A 537 -25.86 9.61 -18.41
C TYR A 537 -27.12 10.47 -18.69
N PRO A 538 -26.98 11.73 -19.14
CA PRO A 538 -28.10 12.68 -19.19
C PRO A 538 -29.19 12.30 -20.18
N ARG A 539 -28.86 11.52 -21.22
CA ARG A 539 -29.83 11.11 -22.27
C ARG A 539 -30.77 9.98 -21.83
N ILE A 540 -30.37 9.18 -20.85
CA ILE A 540 -31.12 8.01 -20.36
C ILE A 540 -31.65 8.22 -18.94
N THR A 541 -31.50 9.43 -18.37
CA THR A 541 -32.02 9.83 -17.06
C THR A 541 -32.89 11.11 -17.12
N PRO A 542 -33.77 11.26 -18.13
CA PRO A 542 -34.54 12.50 -18.32
C PRO A 542 -35.42 12.86 -17.12
N GLU A 543 -36.09 11.88 -16.51
CA GLU A 543 -37.03 12.13 -15.41
C GLU A 543 -36.29 12.53 -14.13
N THR A 544 -35.16 11.88 -13.85
CA THR A 544 -34.28 12.23 -12.73
C THR A 544 -33.74 13.64 -12.87
N LEU A 545 -33.26 14.04 -14.05
CA LEU A 545 -32.74 15.40 -14.28
C LEU A 545 -33.83 16.48 -14.10
N LEU A 546 -35.06 16.20 -14.54
CA LEU A 546 -36.19 17.11 -14.31
C LEU A 546 -36.55 17.23 -12.82
N ALA A 547 -36.46 16.12 -12.07
CA ALA A 547 -36.66 16.15 -10.62
C ALA A 547 -35.58 16.96 -9.90
N LEU A 548 -34.30 16.83 -10.31
CA LEU A 548 -33.19 17.60 -9.74
C LEU A 548 -33.30 19.10 -10.09
N LEU A 549 -33.71 19.45 -11.31
CA LEU A 549 -33.96 20.83 -11.73
C LEU A 549 -35.09 21.50 -10.94
N SER A 550 -36.01 20.73 -10.36
CA SER A 550 -37.11 21.28 -9.55
C SER A 550 -36.67 21.95 -8.25
N SER A 551 -35.45 21.67 -7.77
CA SER A 551 -34.83 22.30 -6.59
C SER A 551 -33.63 23.15 -7.00
N ARG A 552 -33.66 24.42 -6.59
CA ARG A 552 -32.55 25.37 -6.80
C ARG A 552 -31.28 24.89 -6.10
N GLU A 553 -31.43 24.33 -4.90
CA GLU A 553 -30.34 23.90 -4.03
C GLU A 553 -29.51 22.78 -4.67
N CYS A 554 -30.14 21.81 -5.34
CA CYS A 554 -29.43 20.75 -6.07
C CYS A 554 -28.45 21.31 -7.10
N ILE A 555 -28.87 22.31 -7.87
CA ILE A 555 -28.04 22.92 -8.92
C ILE A 555 -26.85 23.68 -8.31
N LEU A 556 -27.11 24.46 -7.26
CA LEU A 556 -26.07 25.29 -6.62
C LEU A 556 -25.03 24.44 -5.88
N LEU A 557 -25.47 23.42 -5.13
CA LEU A 557 -24.58 22.52 -4.41
C LEU A 557 -23.74 21.67 -5.37
N ASP A 558 -24.31 21.25 -6.49
CA ASP A 558 -23.55 20.50 -7.49
C ASP A 558 -22.51 21.37 -8.22
N LYS A 559 -22.81 22.67 -8.40
CA LYS A 559 -21.83 23.65 -8.88
C LYS A 559 -20.68 23.82 -7.90
N GLN A 560 -20.99 23.97 -6.60
CA GLN A 560 -19.99 24.07 -5.54
C GLN A 560 -19.12 22.80 -5.48
N ARG A 561 -19.72 21.61 -5.65
CA ARG A 561 -19.02 20.33 -5.75
C ARG A 561 -17.99 20.33 -6.87
N LEU A 562 -18.33 20.85 -8.06
CA LEU A 562 -17.38 20.95 -9.19
C LEU A 562 -16.16 21.83 -8.84
N VAL A 563 -16.37 22.94 -8.13
CA VAL A 563 -15.28 23.82 -7.66
C VAL A 563 -14.36 23.07 -6.68
N GLN A 564 -14.92 22.31 -5.75
CA GLN A 564 -14.16 21.54 -4.75
C GLN A 564 -13.36 20.38 -5.37
N GLU A 565 -13.78 19.82 -6.50
CA GLU A 565 -13.12 18.67 -7.15
C GLU A 565 -11.64 18.97 -7.48
N HIS A 566 -11.32 20.22 -7.88
CA HIS A 566 -9.95 20.66 -8.14
C HIS A 566 -9.06 20.67 -6.89
N SER A 567 -9.58 21.18 -5.77
CA SER A 567 -8.85 21.27 -4.50
C SER A 567 -8.60 19.89 -3.87
N VAL A 568 -9.60 18.99 -3.94
CA VAL A 568 -9.50 17.62 -3.39
C VAL A 568 -8.45 16.81 -4.14
N SER A 569 -8.42 16.92 -5.48
CA SER A 569 -7.41 16.23 -6.29
C SER A 569 -5.99 16.73 -6.00
N ALA A 570 -5.81 18.01 -5.71
CA ALA A 570 -4.51 18.57 -5.34
C ALA A 570 -4.06 18.10 -3.94
N MET A 571 -4.95 18.14 -2.95
CA MET A 571 -4.66 17.67 -1.59
C MET A 571 -4.35 16.17 -1.52
N GLN A 572 -5.08 15.33 -2.25
CA GLN A 572 -4.83 13.87 -2.30
C GLN A 572 -3.46 13.52 -2.86
N ASN A 573 -2.90 14.35 -3.74
CA ASN A 573 -1.55 14.15 -4.28
C ASN A 573 -0.46 14.65 -3.32
N MET A 574 -0.78 15.61 -2.44
CA MET A 574 0.16 16.19 -1.46
C MET A 574 0.35 15.32 -0.20
N LEU A 575 -0.65 14.52 0.19
CA LEU A 575 -0.63 13.70 1.42
C LEU A 575 -0.94 12.22 1.14
N PRO A 576 -0.03 11.46 0.49
CA PRO A 576 -0.22 10.02 0.28
C PRO A 576 -0.13 9.25 1.61
N THR A 577 -0.95 8.22 1.80
CA THR A 577 -0.82 7.36 2.99
C THR A 577 0.41 6.46 2.89
N LEU A 578 1.13 6.30 4.01
CA LEU A 578 2.37 5.52 4.08
C LEU A 578 2.17 4.00 4.15
N ASP A 579 0.91 3.53 4.22
CA ASP A 579 0.58 2.11 4.41
C ASP A 579 0.32 1.39 3.08
N SER A 580 1.22 0.49 2.71
CA SER A 580 1.14 -0.32 1.48
C SER A 580 -0.14 -1.17 1.37
N THR A 581 -0.76 -1.55 2.48
CA THR A 581 -2.00 -2.35 2.49
C THR A 581 -3.23 -1.56 2.04
N LYS A 582 -3.19 -0.23 2.17
CA LYS A 582 -4.29 0.69 1.85
C LYS A 582 -4.23 1.25 0.43
N LYS A 583 -3.17 0.92 -0.32
CA LYS A 583 -2.93 1.40 -1.69
C LYS A 583 -4.05 1.05 -2.68
N ILE A 584 -4.75 -0.07 -2.47
CA ILE A 584 -5.88 -0.47 -3.32
C ILE A 584 -7.02 0.56 -3.28
N TYR A 585 -7.30 1.11 -2.10
CA TYR A 585 -8.34 2.13 -1.88
C TYR A 585 -7.95 3.46 -2.51
N GLU A 586 -6.69 3.88 -2.35
CA GLU A 586 -6.17 5.09 -3.00
C GLU A 586 -6.19 5.01 -4.53
N ASN A 587 -5.80 3.86 -5.09
CA ASN A 587 -5.82 3.63 -6.52
C ASN A 587 -7.26 3.69 -7.06
N GLU A 588 -8.23 3.09 -6.37
CA GLU A 588 -9.64 3.23 -6.73
C GLU A 588 -10.07 4.70 -6.74
N ARG A 589 -9.69 5.49 -5.72
CA ARG A 589 -10.01 6.93 -5.70
C ARG A 589 -9.39 7.69 -6.86
N LYS A 590 -8.11 7.44 -7.18
CA LYS A 590 -7.42 8.05 -8.32
C LYS A 590 -8.09 7.74 -9.65
N GLU A 591 -8.50 6.49 -9.86
CA GLU A 591 -9.22 6.10 -11.08
C GLU A 591 -10.62 6.70 -11.12
N SER A 592 -11.31 6.75 -9.99
CA SER A 592 -12.64 7.36 -9.90
C SER A 592 -12.59 8.87 -10.23
N SER A 593 -11.56 9.60 -9.78
CA SER A 593 -11.37 11.03 -10.08
C SER A 593 -11.07 11.35 -11.55
N LYS A 594 -10.63 10.36 -12.35
CA LYS A 594 -10.39 10.54 -13.80
C LYS A 594 -11.64 10.40 -14.66
N ARG A 595 -12.80 10.05 -14.10
CA ARG A 595 -14.03 9.83 -14.87
C ARG A 595 -14.52 11.12 -15.53
N ALA A 596 -14.84 11.05 -16.83
CA ALA A 596 -15.15 12.22 -17.66
C ALA A 596 -16.30 13.10 -17.12
N HIS A 597 -17.37 12.50 -16.58
CA HIS A 597 -18.53 13.25 -16.09
C HIS A 597 -18.22 14.13 -14.87
N ARG A 598 -17.13 13.87 -14.14
CA ARG A 598 -16.75 14.65 -12.96
C ARG A 598 -16.33 16.07 -13.29
N GLY A 599 -15.88 16.32 -14.52
CA GLY A 599 -15.63 17.66 -15.02
C GLY A 599 -16.90 18.46 -15.39
N ASN A 600 -18.08 17.88 -15.21
CA ASN A 600 -19.37 18.51 -15.51
C ASN A 600 -20.25 18.61 -14.26
N ASP A 601 -21.24 19.49 -14.33
CA ASP A 601 -22.28 19.72 -13.32
C ASP A 601 -23.69 19.46 -13.89
N LEU A 602 -24.69 19.57 -13.02
CA LEU A 602 -26.10 19.47 -13.40
C LEU A 602 -26.52 20.52 -14.44
N GLU A 603 -25.93 21.73 -14.46
CA GLU A 603 -26.26 22.73 -15.48
C GLU A 603 -25.94 22.19 -16.88
N VAL A 604 -24.75 21.61 -17.07
CA VAL A 604 -24.33 20.98 -18.33
C VAL A 604 -25.21 19.77 -18.66
N ALA A 605 -25.58 18.95 -17.67
CA ALA A 605 -26.44 17.79 -17.88
C ALA A 605 -27.84 18.20 -18.37
N ILE A 606 -28.42 19.25 -17.78
CA ILE A 606 -29.75 19.78 -18.13
C ILE A 606 -29.74 20.46 -19.50
N ALA A 607 -28.67 21.20 -19.84
CA ALA A 607 -28.48 21.73 -21.18
C ALA A 607 -28.38 20.60 -22.22
N ASN A 608 -27.62 19.55 -21.93
CA ASN A 608 -27.49 18.37 -22.81
C ASN A 608 -28.82 17.61 -22.98
N LEU A 609 -29.68 17.59 -21.96
CA LEU A 609 -31.00 16.95 -22.04
C LEU A 609 -31.91 17.62 -23.09
N GLN A 610 -31.77 18.93 -23.31
CA GLN A 610 -32.51 19.64 -24.38
C GLN A 610 -32.04 19.30 -25.80
N LEU A 611 -30.95 18.54 -25.96
CA LEU A 611 -30.57 17.95 -27.25
C LEU A 611 -31.33 16.65 -27.55
N THR A 612 -32.32 16.31 -26.73
CA THR A 612 -33.18 15.13 -26.85
C THR A 612 -34.65 15.55 -27.00
N PRO A 613 -35.59 14.62 -27.25
CA PRO A 613 -37.03 14.93 -27.31
C PRO A 613 -37.63 15.55 -26.04
N HIS A 614 -36.87 15.63 -24.93
CA HIS A 614 -37.31 16.22 -23.65
C HIS A 614 -37.12 17.74 -23.58
N ALA A 615 -36.67 18.40 -24.66
CA ALA A 615 -36.37 19.84 -24.69
C ALA A 615 -37.53 20.72 -24.22
N ASP A 616 -38.74 20.48 -24.74
CA ASP A 616 -39.93 21.27 -24.40
C ASP A 616 -40.25 21.21 -22.91
N ARG A 617 -40.10 20.03 -22.29
CA ARG A 617 -40.36 19.82 -20.86
C ARG A 617 -39.35 20.55 -19.97
N VAL A 618 -38.08 20.58 -20.36
CA VAL A 618 -37.04 21.34 -19.65
C VAL A 618 -37.34 22.84 -19.75
N GLN A 619 -37.70 23.32 -20.95
CA GLN A 619 -38.00 24.73 -21.19
C GLN A 619 -39.25 25.18 -20.42
N GLU A 620 -40.31 24.39 -20.41
CA GLU A 620 -41.52 24.64 -19.59
C GLU A 620 -41.19 24.75 -18.10
N LEU A 621 -40.32 23.87 -17.58
CA LEU A 621 -39.91 23.91 -16.18
C LEU A 621 -39.03 25.14 -15.88
N ILE A 622 -38.09 25.49 -16.76
CA ILE A 622 -37.28 26.71 -16.63
C ILE A 622 -38.17 27.96 -16.64
N ASP A 623 -39.16 28.04 -17.53
CA ASP A 623 -40.09 29.16 -17.62
C ASP A 623 -40.94 29.28 -16.33
N LYS A 624 -41.40 28.14 -15.80
CA LYS A 624 -42.09 28.10 -14.50
C LYS A 624 -41.20 28.59 -13.36
N LEU A 625 -39.95 28.13 -13.28
CA LEU A 625 -38.99 28.53 -12.26
C LEU A 625 -38.69 30.04 -12.34
N ARG A 626 -38.48 30.59 -13.55
CA ARG A 626 -38.31 32.03 -13.78
C ARG A 626 -39.53 32.82 -13.32
N SER A 627 -40.74 32.35 -13.63
CA SER A 627 -41.99 33.03 -13.25
C SER A 627 -42.25 33.04 -11.73
N SER A 628 -41.66 32.10 -10.99
CA SER A 628 -41.79 31.99 -9.54
C SER A 628 -40.79 32.86 -8.75
N MET A 629 -39.83 33.50 -9.43
CA MET A 629 -38.84 34.36 -8.79
C MET A 629 -39.44 35.71 -8.35
N PRO A 630 -38.85 36.36 -7.32
CA PRO A 630 -39.23 37.72 -6.94
C PRO A 630 -39.06 38.73 -8.10
N PRO A 631 -39.82 39.84 -8.12
CA PRO A 631 -39.56 40.97 -9.01
C PRO A 631 -38.12 41.48 -8.91
N ILE A 632 -37.53 41.98 -10.00
CA ILE A 632 -36.10 42.35 -10.10
C ILE A 632 -35.66 43.33 -8.99
N ASP A 633 -36.54 44.25 -8.59
CA ASP A 633 -36.31 45.23 -7.53
C ASP A 633 -36.20 44.63 -6.11
N GLN A 634 -36.61 43.37 -5.93
CA GLN A 634 -36.61 42.65 -4.65
C GLN A 634 -35.61 41.48 -4.62
N GLN A 635 -34.85 41.28 -5.70
CA GLN A 635 -33.90 40.18 -5.80
C GLN A 635 -32.58 40.48 -5.09
N ASP A 636 -32.09 39.50 -4.34
CA ASP A 636 -30.77 39.56 -3.70
C ASP A 636 -29.65 39.00 -4.62
N GLU A 637 -28.45 38.76 -4.07
CA GLU A 637 -27.35 38.14 -4.82
C GLU A 637 -27.63 36.67 -5.18
N GLU A 638 -28.29 35.97 -4.27
CA GLU A 638 -28.64 34.57 -4.37
C GLU A 638 -29.64 34.31 -5.51
N ASP A 639 -30.64 35.19 -5.65
CA ASP A 639 -31.58 35.22 -6.76
C ASP A 639 -30.89 35.51 -8.10
N ARG A 640 -29.91 36.43 -8.13
CA ARG A 640 -29.13 36.74 -9.34
C ARG A 640 -28.26 35.55 -9.78
N ILE A 641 -27.65 34.83 -8.84
CA ILE A 641 -26.91 33.59 -9.11
C ILE A 641 -27.85 32.53 -9.70
N TRP A 642 -29.05 32.38 -9.14
CA TRP A 642 -30.04 31.44 -9.66
C TRP A 642 -30.52 31.81 -11.07
N ARG A 643 -30.77 33.09 -11.33
CA ARG A 643 -31.15 33.59 -12.66
C ARG A 643 -30.07 33.30 -13.71
N LEU A 644 -28.80 33.41 -13.32
CA LEU A 644 -27.66 33.05 -14.17
C LEU A 644 -27.61 31.55 -14.46
N ALA A 645 -27.85 30.69 -13.47
CA ALA A 645 -27.92 29.25 -13.67
C ALA A 645 -29.05 28.88 -14.65
N LEU A 646 -30.26 29.43 -14.46
CA LEU A 646 -31.39 29.25 -15.39
C LEU A 646 -31.08 29.76 -16.81
N HIS A 647 -30.25 30.79 -16.94
CA HIS A 647 -29.80 31.30 -18.24
C HIS A 647 -28.80 30.36 -18.92
N ARG A 648 -27.86 29.77 -18.16
CA ARG A 648 -26.89 28.79 -18.66
C ARG A 648 -27.53 27.45 -19.03
N MET A 649 -28.58 27.06 -18.32
CA MET A 649 -29.26 25.79 -18.61
C MET A 649 -30.15 25.87 -19.85
N ASP A 650 -30.66 27.03 -20.26
CA ASP A 650 -31.65 27.16 -21.35
C ASP A 650 -30.98 27.26 -22.74
N LEU A 651 -31.17 26.23 -23.60
CA LEU A 651 -30.57 26.23 -24.95
C LEU A 651 -31.11 27.35 -25.86
N ARG A 652 -32.28 27.93 -25.56
CA ARG A 652 -32.81 29.11 -26.28
C ARG A 652 -31.90 30.34 -26.10
N GLN A 653 -31.06 30.34 -25.06
CA GLN A 653 -30.07 31.39 -24.78
C GLN A 653 -28.72 31.17 -25.46
N TYR A 654 -28.59 30.15 -26.32
CA TYR A 654 -27.37 29.92 -27.09
C TYR A 654 -27.55 30.36 -28.55
N SER A 655 -26.43 30.66 -29.20
CA SER A 655 -26.33 30.99 -30.62
C SER A 655 -25.30 30.08 -31.29
N MET A 656 -25.57 29.65 -32.53
CA MET A 656 -24.65 28.82 -33.29
C MET A 656 -23.56 29.70 -33.91
N SER A 657 -22.30 29.33 -33.74
CA SER A 657 -21.16 30.01 -34.38
C SER A 657 -20.32 29.03 -35.21
N ASP A 658 -19.97 29.44 -36.43
CA ASP A 658 -19.17 28.65 -37.39
C ASP A 658 -17.66 28.93 -37.29
N GLN A 659 -17.20 29.79 -36.37
CA GLN A 659 -15.79 30.18 -36.28
C GLN A 659 -15.05 29.49 -35.12
N PRO A 660 -13.90 28.84 -35.40
CA PRO A 660 -13.01 28.40 -34.33
C PRO A 660 -12.32 29.62 -33.72
N LYS A 661 -12.62 29.98 -32.47
CA LYS A 661 -11.73 30.87 -31.70
C LYS A 661 -10.49 30.07 -31.31
N SER A 662 -9.33 30.50 -31.78
CA SER A 662 -8.04 30.19 -31.14
C SER A 662 -8.02 30.78 -29.74
N SER A 663 -7.31 30.11 -28.82
CA SER A 663 -6.98 30.50 -27.45
C SER A 663 -8.13 30.51 -26.43
N ALA A 664 -8.22 29.43 -25.61
CA ALA A 664 -8.30 29.50 -24.13
C ALA A 664 -8.62 28.15 -23.42
N LEU A 665 -9.02 27.07 -24.11
CA LEU A 665 -9.36 25.78 -23.47
C LEU A 665 -8.74 24.58 -24.19
N GLU A 666 -7.40 24.50 -24.22
CA GLU A 666 -6.68 23.26 -24.51
C GLU A 666 -6.46 22.45 -23.23
N HIS A 667 -7.53 21.90 -22.63
CA HIS A 667 -7.39 20.93 -21.53
C HIS A 667 -8.26 19.68 -21.69
N SER A 668 -8.98 19.51 -22.81
CA SER A 668 -9.62 18.24 -23.13
C SER A 668 -8.65 17.36 -23.92
N LYS A 669 -8.09 16.34 -23.25
CA LYS A 669 -7.36 15.25 -23.91
C LYS A 669 -8.23 14.69 -25.04
N LYS A 670 -7.69 14.61 -26.25
CA LYS A 670 -8.30 13.90 -27.37
C LYS A 670 -8.64 12.46 -26.91
N PRO A 671 -9.85 11.94 -27.16
CA PRO A 671 -10.09 10.52 -27.06
C PRO A 671 -9.28 9.85 -28.18
N GLU A 672 -8.33 9.00 -27.80
CA GLU A 672 -7.66 8.12 -28.75
C GLU A 672 -8.68 7.08 -29.23
N GLY A 673 -8.87 7.05 -30.56
CA GLY A 673 -9.69 6.05 -31.23
C GLY A 673 -11.08 6.54 -31.64
N HIS A 674 -11.16 7.40 -32.65
CA HIS A 674 -12.07 7.29 -33.79
C HIS A 674 -11.67 8.37 -34.82
N ALA A 675 -11.05 7.93 -35.91
CA ALA A 675 -10.71 8.78 -37.05
C ALA A 675 -11.94 8.97 -37.93
N GLU A 676 -12.74 9.99 -37.64
CA GLU A 676 -13.58 10.70 -38.61
C GLU A 676 -13.76 12.14 -38.09
N ALA A 677 -13.45 13.13 -38.92
CA ALA A 677 -13.51 14.55 -38.54
C ALA A 677 -14.97 15.00 -38.37
N SER A 678 -15.54 14.78 -37.19
CA SER A 678 -16.84 15.34 -36.81
C SER A 678 -16.74 16.87 -36.84
N ARG A 679 -17.50 17.53 -37.73
CA ARG A 679 -17.72 18.98 -37.68
C ARG A 679 -18.44 19.29 -36.37
N LEU A 680 -17.71 19.81 -35.39
CA LEU A 680 -18.28 20.22 -34.11
C LEU A 680 -18.98 21.57 -34.30
N ILE A 681 -20.27 21.64 -33.96
CA ILE A 681 -21.04 22.88 -33.91
C ILE A 681 -20.80 23.51 -32.54
N ARG A 682 -20.35 24.77 -32.51
CA ARG A 682 -20.16 25.53 -31.27
C ARG A 682 -21.44 26.30 -30.91
N LEU A 683 -21.85 26.20 -29.66
CA LEU A 683 -22.94 26.98 -29.07
C LEU A 683 -22.34 28.04 -28.15
N ASP A 684 -22.51 29.32 -28.50
CA ASP A 684 -22.09 30.45 -27.67
C ASP A 684 -23.29 31.01 -26.88
N LEU A 685 -23.13 31.13 -25.56
CA LEU A 685 -24.14 31.69 -24.65
C LEU A 685 -24.33 33.19 -24.95
N LYS A 686 -25.59 33.63 -25.07
CA LYS A 686 -25.95 35.04 -25.23
C LYS A 686 -25.59 35.84 -23.97
N VAL A 687 -25.48 37.16 -24.11
CA VAL A 687 -25.22 38.04 -22.96
C VAL A 687 -26.47 38.07 -22.07
N PRO A 688 -26.35 37.76 -20.76
CA PRO A 688 -27.47 37.84 -19.81
C PRO A 688 -27.90 39.29 -19.55
N GLU A 689 -28.95 39.45 -18.75
CA GLU A 689 -29.48 40.76 -18.32
C GLU A 689 -28.40 41.63 -17.64
N ALA A 690 -28.52 42.96 -17.75
CA ALA A 690 -27.43 43.89 -17.41
C ALA A 690 -26.98 43.83 -15.94
N ASP A 691 -27.90 43.61 -15.00
CA ASP A 691 -27.64 43.44 -13.56
C ASP A 691 -26.85 42.14 -13.28
N VAL A 692 -27.23 41.04 -13.93
CA VAL A 692 -26.54 39.75 -13.84
C VAL A 692 -25.16 39.82 -14.52
N GLN A 693 -25.06 40.49 -15.68
CA GLN A 693 -23.80 40.68 -16.38
C GLN A 693 -22.81 41.50 -15.56
N GLN A 694 -23.26 42.54 -14.85
CA GLN A 694 -22.42 43.31 -13.93
C GLN A 694 -21.94 42.45 -12.75
N MET A 695 -22.81 41.61 -12.18
CA MET A 695 -22.44 40.65 -11.13
C MET A 695 -21.38 39.65 -11.62
N VAL A 696 -21.53 39.11 -12.84
CA VAL A 696 -20.55 38.21 -13.45
C VAL A 696 -19.21 38.92 -13.62
N ILE A 697 -19.17 40.12 -14.20
CA ILE A 697 -17.93 40.89 -14.38
C ILE A 697 -17.27 41.21 -13.03
N ALA A 698 -18.05 41.59 -12.02
CA ALA A 698 -17.53 41.85 -10.68
C ALA A 698 -16.96 40.58 -10.02
N THR A 699 -17.64 39.45 -10.18
CA THR A 699 -17.22 38.15 -9.65
C THR A 699 -16.00 37.61 -10.38
N GLU A 700 -15.94 37.72 -11.71
CA GLU A 700 -14.78 37.36 -12.54
C GLU A 700 -13.57 38.21 -12.17
N LYS A 701 -13.76 39.51 -11.89
CA LYS A 701 -12.68 40.37 -11.39
C LYS A 701 -12.20 39.94 -10.01
N ARG A 702 -13.12 39.57 -9.09
CA ARG A 702 -12.78 39.08 -7.74
C ARG A 702 -12.07 37.73 -7.79
N LEU A 703 -12.62 36.76 -8.52
CA LEU A 703 -12.04 35.43 -8.71
C LEU A 703 -10.71 35.51 -9.45
N GLY A 704 -10.60 36.32 -10.51
CA GLY A 704 -9.33 36.54 -11.20
C GLY A 704 -8.26 37.15 -10.29
N SER A 705 -8.65 38.03 -9.36
CA SER A 705 -7.74 38.55 -8.33
C SER A 705 -7.34 37.47 -7.31
N ALA A 706 -8.27 36.61 -6.90
CA ALA A 706 -7.99 35.50 -5.99
C ALA A 706 -7.12 34.42 -6.65
N ASP A 707 -7.39 34.07 -7.91
CA ASP A 707 -6.61 33.13 -8.72
C ASP A 707 -5.19 33.66 -8.96
N ALA A 708 -5.05 34.97 -9.25
CA ALA A 708 -3.73 35.60 -9.37
C ALA A 708 -2.94 35.53 -8.06
N ARG A 709 -3.58 35.82 -6.90
CA ARG A 709 -2.96 35.68 -5.57
C ARG A 709 -2.58 34.23 -5.27
N LEU A 710 -3.45 33.27 -5.58
CA LEU A 710 -3.19 31.85 -5.37
C LEU A 710 -2.07 31.35 -6.29
N ALA A 711 -2.03 31.79 -7.55
CA ALA A 711 -0.95 31.46 -8.48
C ALA A 711 0.40 31.99 -8.00
N LEU A 712 0.45 33.24 -7.53
CA LEU A 712 1.65 33.84 -6.94
C LEU A 712 2.08 33.12 -5.65
N PHE A 713 1.13 32.79 -4.79
CA PHE A 713 1.39 31.98 -3.59
C PHE A 713 1.97 30.62 -3.97
N MET A 714 1.34 29.89 -4.91
CA MET A 714 1.80 28.57 -5.33
C MET A 714 3.19 28.61 -5.93
N TRP A 715 3.48 29.60 -6.79
CA TRP A 715 4.83 29.82 -7.31
C TRP A 715 5.81 30.10 -6.17
N GLY A 716 5.52 31.07 -5.31
CA GLY A 716 6.39 31.46 -4.21
C GLY A 716 6.65 30.32 -3.21
N TYR A 717 5.61 29.59 -2.81
CA TYR A 717 5.70 28.44 -1.93
C TYR A 717 6.54 27.31 -2.53
N LYS A 718 6.31 26.94 -3.79
CA LYS A 718 7.03 25.85 -4.47
C LYS A 718 8.49 26.22 -4.74
N THR A 719 8.75 27.44 -5.21
CA THR A 719 10.13 27.94 -5.41
C THR A 719 10.87 28.09 -4.07
N PHE A 720 10.19 28.49 -3.00
CA PHE A 720 10.80 28.60 -1.67
C PHE A 720 11.09 27.22 -1.05
N SER A 721 10.18 26.26 -1.14
CA SER A 721 10.36 24.90 -0.60
C SER A 721 11.34 24.04 -1.42
N GLY A 722 11.57 24.37 -2.69
CA GLY A 722 12.40 23.58 -3.60
C GLY A 722 11.71 22.31 -4.11
N GLU A 723 10.41 22.17 -3.89
CA GLU A 723 9.58 21.08 -4.41
C GLU A 723 9.23 21.33 -5.89
N GLU A 724 9.35 20.30 -6.74
CA GLU A 724 8.86 20.33 -8.13
C GLU A 724 9.50 21.41 -9.03
N ALA A 725 10.83 21.57 -8.95
CA ALA A 725 11.62 22.51 -9.75
C ALA A 725 11.44 22.41 -11.30
N GLY A 726 10.73 21.39 -11.79
CA GLY A 726 10.40 21.23 -13.21
C GLY A 726 9.07 21.85 -13.66
N GLN A 727 8.14 22.19 -12.75
CA GLN A 727 6.80 22.70 -13.09
C GLN A 727 6.66 24.21 -12.90
N TYR A 728 7.40 24.79 -11.96
CA TYR A 728 7.40 26.23 -11.68
C TYR A 728 8.80 26.79 -11.95
N ASP A 729 8.93 27.62 -12.98
CA ASP A 729 10.22 28.20 -13.39
C ASP A 729 10.66 29.30 -12.39
N PRO A 730 11.79 29.16 -11.69
CA PRO A 730 12.33 30.21 -10.83
C PRO A 730 12.84 31.43 -11.60
N SER A 731 13.12 31.30 -12.91
CA SER A 731 13.72 32.36 -13.73
C SER A 731 12.75 33.53 -14.02
N VAL A 732 11.45 33.33 -13.86
CA VAL A 732 10.41 34.36 -14.05
C VAL A 732 10.19 35.25 -12.82
N TRP A 733 11.11 35.25 -11.86
CA TRP A 733 10.97 35.97 -10.59
C TRP A 733 10.69 37.48 -10.73
N LYS A 734 11.20 38.14 -11.79
CA LYS A 734 10.95 39.58 -12.04
C LYS A 734 9.48 39.85 -12.34
N GLU A 735 8.90 39.04 -13.22
CA GLU A 735 7.46 39.14 -13.55
C GLU A 735 6.60 38.92 -12.30
N ARG A 736 6.94 37.90 -11.49
CA ARG A 736 6.21 37.60 -10.25
C ARG A 736 6.38 38.68 -9.18
N LEU A 737 7.54 39.31 -9.10
CA LEU A 737 7.77 40.46 -8.21
C LEU A 737 6.92 41.66 -8.64
N ASP A 738 6.89 41.97 -9.94
CA ASP A 738 6.06 43.07 -10.46
C ASP A 738 4.56 42.82 -10.24
N GLU A 739 4.10 41.59 -10.49
CA GLU A 739 2.72 41.17 -10.20
C GLU A 739 2.39 41.33 -8.70
N ALA A 740 3.28 40.88 -7.81
CA ALA A 740 3.09 40.96 -6.36
C ALA A 740 3.04 42.42 -5.86
N ARG A 741 3.83 43.33 -6.43
CA ARG A 741 3.83 44.77 -6.11
C ARG A 741 2.56 45.48 -6.56
N GLN A 742 1.89 44.96 -7.59
CA GLN A 742 0.66 45.53 -8.16
C GLN A 742 -0.61 44.95 -7.53
N LEU A 743 -0.50 43.95 -6.65
CA LEU A 743 -1.64 43.40 -5.93
C LEU A 743 -2.24 44.47 -4.99
N PRO A 744 -3.57 44.68 -5.01
CA PRO A 744 -4.22 45.51 -4.00
C PRO A 744 -4.13 44.84 -2.62
N ASP A 745 -4.24 45.62 -1.55
CA ASP A 745 -4.33 45.10 -0.17
C ASP A 745 -5.49 44.10 -0.03
N ALA A 746 -5.31 43.09 0.82
CA ALA A 746 -6.34 42.08 1.07
C ALA A 746 -7.47 42.66 1.94
N ASN A 747 -8.72 42.46 1.55
CA ASN A 747 -9.88 42.78 2.38
C ASN A 747 -10.11 41.69 3.45
N GLU A 748 -10.85 42.00 4.52
CA GLU A 748 -11.25 41.01 5.56
C GLU A 748 -12.07 39.82 5.00
N GLU A 749 -12.62 39.92 3.79
CA GLU A 749 -13.34 38.81 3.12
C GLU A 749 -12.41 37.90 2.28
N ASP A 750 -11.15 38.28 2.04
CA ASP A 750 -10.17 37.50 1.24
C ASP A 750 -9.47 36.39 2.05
N TYR A 751 -9.95 36.09 3.26
CA TYR A 751 -9.28 35.27 4.27
C TYR A 751 -9.01 33.80 3.90
N LEU A 752 -9.44 33.33 2.73
CA LEU A 752 -9.49 31.90 2.45
C LEU A 752 -8.35 31.35 1.58
N MET A 753 -7.54 32.16 0.90
CA MET A 753 -6.30 31.68 0.23
C MET A 753 -5.46 32.81 -0.40
N GLY A 754 -4.13 32.79 -0.21
CA GLY A 754 -3.18 33.64 -0.95
C GLY A 754 -2.77 34.98 -0.30
N ARG A 755 -3.21 35.27 0.93
CA ARG A 755 -2.80 36.47 1.70
C ARG A 755 -1.27 36.58 1.84
N GLY A 756 -0.59 35.46 2.06
CA GLY A 756 0.87 35.41 2.18
C GLY A 756 1.64 35.58 0.87
N ALA A 757 0.99 35.65 -0.29
CA ALA A 757 1.66 35.63 -1.60
C ALA A 757 2.78 36.69 -1.75
N PRO A 758 2.58 37.98 -1.40
CA PRO A 758 3.63 38.99 -1.53
C PRO A 758 4.87 38.67 -0.69
N ALA A 759 4.67 38.16 0.53
CA ALA A 759 5.75 37.81 1.44
C ALA A 759 6.54 36.57 0.96
N PHE A 760 5.88 35.58 0.36
CA PHE A 760 6.56 34.44 -0.27
C PHE A 760 7.44 34.88 -1.45
N VAL A 761 6.90 35.73 -2.34
CA VAL A 761 7.66 36.28 -3.48
C VAL A 761 8.86 37.10 -2.97
N ALA A 762 8.64 38.01 -2.02
CA ALA A 762 9.71 38.81 -1.40
C ALA A 762 10.79 37.92 -0.76
N ALA A 763 10.40 36.86 -0.05
CA ALA A 763 11.35 35.93 0.56
C ALA A 763 12.20 35.18 -0.47
N VAL A 764 11.60 34.72 -1.58
CA VAL A 764 12.34 34.11 -2.71
C VAL A 764 13.32 35.12 -3.31
N CYS A 765 12.87 36.35 -3.62
CA CYS A 765 13.73 37.40 -4.17
C CYS A 765 14.91 37.76 -3.24
N ILE A 766 14.68 37.82 -1.92
CA ILE A 766 15.74 38.08 -0.93
C ILE A 766 16.74 36.93 -0.85
N ARG A 767 16.28 35.68 -0.93
CA ARG A 767 17.13 34.49 -0.81
C ARG A 767 18.01 34.28 -2.05
N ASP A 768 17.41 34.40 -3.23
CA ASP A 768 18.02 33.91 -4.48
C ASP A 768 18.51 35.05 -5.40
N HIS A 769 17.89 36.24 -5.35
CA HIS A 769 18.10 37.30 -6.35
C HIS A 769 18.45 38.69 -5.78
N PHE A 770 18.81 38.80 -4.50
CA PHE A 770 18.97 40.10 -3.84
C PHE A 770 19.98 41.05 -4.52
N GLY A 771 21.07 40.50 -5.09
CA GLY A 771 22.08 41.29 -5.80
C GLY A 771 21.57 41.89 -7.11
N GLU A 772 20.51 41.32 -7.69
CA GLU A 772 19.92 41.73 -8.97
C GLU A 772 18.77 42.73 -8.82
N LEU A 773 18.28 42.94 -7.59
CA LEU A 773 17.22 43.90 -7.27
C LEU A 773 17.72 45.35 -7.32
N SER A 774 16.87 46.24 -7.82
CA SER A 774 17.01 47.70 -7.67
C SER A 774 16.77 48.15 -6.23
N GLU A 775 17.11 49.40 -5.91
CA GLU A 775 16.95 49.97 -4.56
C GLU A 775 15.49 49.96 -4.10
N GLU A 776 14.56 50.38 -4.97
CA GLU A 776 13.12 50.39 -4.68
C GLU A 776 12.54 48.97 -4.49
N GLU A 777 12.99 48.01 -5.29
CA GLU A 777 12.59 46.60 -5.15
C GLU A 777 13.13 45.97 -3.87
N ARG A 778 14.36 46.33 -3.46
CA ARG A 778 14.95 45.87 -2.19
C ARG A 778 14.15 46.38 -1.00
N ASP A 779 13.85 47.67 -0.98
CA ASP A 779 13.10 48.29 0.12
C ASP A 779 11.70 47.68 0.24
N TRP A 780 11.02 47.47 -0.89
CA TRP A 780 9.71 46.81 -0.89
C TRP A 780 9.78 45.35 -0.39
N CYS A 781 10.77 44.58 -0.84
CA CYS A 781 10.93 43.20 -0.38
C CYS A 781 11.23 43.14 1.12
N VAL A 782 12.10 44.02 1.62
CA VAL A 782 12.47 44.10 3.05
C VAL A 782 11.28 44.52 3.89
N ASP A 783 10.51 45.52 3.46
CA ASP A 783 9.30 45.95 4.14
C ASP A 783 8.25 44.83 4.19
N SER A 784 8.01 44.14 3.06
CA SER A 784 7.03 43.05 2.97
C SER A 784 7.33 41.91 3.95
N VAL A 785 8.59 41.46 4.05
CA VAL A 785 8.96 40.40 5.00
C VAL A 785 8.95 40.87 6.45
N CYS A 786 9.30 42.13 6.73
CA CYS A 786 9.22 42.68 8.09
C CYS A 786 7.76 42.80 8.55
N SER A 787 6.89 43.37 7.72
CA SER A 787 5.47 43.57 8.00
C SER A 787 4.74 42.24 8.20
N ALA A 788 5.09 41.20 7.43
CA ALA A 788 4.52 39.86 7.59
C ALA A 788 4.82 39.25 8.97
N VAL A 789 6.02 39.47 9.52
CA VAL A 789 6.38 38.97 10.87
C VAL A 789 5.76 39.83 11.98
N GLU A 790 5.50 41.12 11.73
CA GLU A 790 4.97 42.05 12.72
C GLU A 790 3.45 41.92 12.93
N GLN A 791 2.70 41.56 11.87
CA GLN A 791 1.24 41.63 11.81
C GLN A 791 0.49 40.88 12.93
N ASP A 792 1.04 39.78 13.45
CA ASP A 792 0.44 38.94 14.50
C ASP A 792 1.38 38.70 15.70
N ALA A 793 2.45 39.48 15.85
CA ALA A 793 3.51 39.21 16.82
C ALA A 793 3.14 39.42 18.30
N ASP A 794 2.00 40.08 18.55
CA ASP A 794 1.42 40.30 19.88
C ASP A 794 0.04 39.63 20.04
N ASN A 795 -0.37 38.77 19.09
CA ASN A 795 -1.60 37.99 19.21
C ASN A 795 -1.33 36.66 19.94
N TRP A 796 -1.70 36.60 21.22
CA TRP A 796 -1.49 35.42 22.09
C TRP A 796 -2.74 34.55 22.29
N ASP A 797 -3.77 34.72 21.46
CA ASP A 797 -5.00 33.90 21.49
C ASP A 797 -4.69 32.41 21.25
N GLY A 798 -5.17 31.53 22.14
CA GLY A 798 -4.88 30.10 22.09
C GLY A 798 -5.41 29.39 20.84
N LEU A 799 -6.55 29.79 20.28
CA LEU A 799 -7.13 29.17 19.09
C LEU A 799 -6.40 29.63 17.82
N ALA A 800 -6.02 30.90 17.75
CA ALA A 800 -5.23 31.46 16.65
C ALA A 800 -3.81 30.85 16.58
N ARG A 801 -3.21 30.51 17.73
CA ARG A 801 -1.87 29.91 17.83
C ARG A 801 -1.78 28.44 17.41
N VAL A 802 -2.88 27.70 17.51
CA VAL A 802 -2.94 26.25 17.22
C VAL A 802 -3.27 25.99 15.74
N GLN A 803 -3.91 26.94 15.05
CA GLN A 803 -4.16 26.84 13.62
C GLN A 803 -2.84 26.89 12.83
N ARG A 804 -2.45 25.74 12.24
CA ARG A 804 -1.29 25.63 11.36
C ARG A 804 -1.63 26.17 9.97
N GLY A 805 -1.31 27.44 9.72
CA GLY A 805 -1.50 28.09 8.43
C GLY A 805 -0.25 28.01 7.55
N SER A 806 -0.04 26.93 6.80
CA SER A 806 1.10 26.79 5.87
C SER A 806 1.13 27.83 4.74
N MET A 807 0.05 28.62 4.60
CA MET A 807 -0.15 29.63 3.57
C MET A 807 0.20 31.07 4.01
N GLU A 808 0.58 31.26 5.28
CA GLU A 808 0.93 32.57 5.82
C GLU A 808 2.37 33.00 5.46
N GLY A 809 2.52 34.29 5.22
CA GLY A 809 3.77 34.88 4.74
C GLY A 809 4.86 35.07 5.79
N ASP A 810 4.51 34.99 7.07
CA ASP A 810 5.38 35.18 8.24
C ASP A 810 6.51 34.13 8.34
N ARG A 811 6.24 32.87 7.98
CA ARG A 811 7.17 31.73 8.03
C ARG A 811 8.34 31.88 7.05
N PRO A 812 8.14 32.03 5.72
CA PRO A 812 9.25 32.25 4.81
C PRO A 812 9.99 33.57 5.10
N SER A 813 9.26 34.59 5.58
CA SER A 813 9.83 35.88 6.01
C SER A 813 10.80 35.72 7.17
N ALA A 814 10.38 35.03 8.24
CA ALA A 814 11.21 34.76 9.42
C ALA A 814 12.49 34.01 9.07
N TYR A 815 12.45 33.10 8.08
CA TYR A 815 13.62 32.37 7.61
C TYR A 815 14.65 33.27 6.89
N VAL A 816 14.21 34.24 6.08
CA VAL A 816 15.12 35.08 5.29
C VAL A 816 15.64 36.31 6.04
N LEU A 817 14.93 36.78 7.07
CA LEU A 817 15.33 37.95 7.89
C LEU A 817 16.81 37.93 8.33
N PRO A 818 17.35 36.82 8.89
CA PRO A 818 18.76 36.75 9.31
C PRO A 818 19.76 36.97 8.16
N SER A 819 19.40 36.60 6.92
CA SER A 819 20.28 36.76 5.75
C SER A 819 20.54 38.22 5.40
N LEU A 820 19.61 39.13 5.76
CA LEU A 820 19.71 40.56 5.46
C LEU A 820 20.74 41.27 6.34
N LEU A 821 21.02 40.75 7.54
CA LEU A 821 22.02 41.33 8.45
C LEU A 821 23.45 41.26 7.89
N GLY A 822 23.72 40.33 6.97
CA GLY A 822 24.99 40.23 6.26
C GLY A 822 25.10 41.12 5.02
N LYS A 823 24.08 41.94 4.71
CA LYS A 823 23.99 42.74 3.47
C LYS A 823 24.16 44.24 3.77
N SER A 824 24.63 45.00 2.78
CA SER A 824 24.75 46.46 2.91
C SER A 824 23.38 47.11 2.78
N LEU A 825 22.84 47.58 3.90
CA LEU A 825 21.53 48.23 4.01
C LEU A 825 21.65 49.55 4.77
N ASP A 826 20.71 50.45 4.54
CA ASP A 826 20.64 51.73 5.25
C ASP A 826 20.42 51.54 6.76
N ALA A 827 20.97 52.45 7.57
CA ALA A 827 20.96 52.34 9.03
C ALA A 827 19.56 52.14 9.66
N PRO A 828 18.47 52.82 9.20
CA PRO A 828 17.12 52.59 9.73
C PRO A 828 16.57 51.19 9.42
N LEU A 829 16.84 50.67 8.21
CA LEU A 829 16.41 49.33 7.80
C LEU A 829 17.18 48.24 8.55
N ALA A 830 18.50 48.42 8.73
CA ALA A 830 19.33 47.52 9.51
C ALA A 830 18.85 47.39 10.97
N GLU A 831 18.44 48.50 11.59
CA GLU A 831 17.86 48.51 12.94
C GLU A 831 16.49 47.82 12.98
N ARG A 832 15.62 48.06 11.99
CA ARG A 832 14.33 47.37 11.88
C ARG A 832 14.50 45.85 11.77
N ILE A 833 15.42 45.39 10.92
CA ILE A 833 15.71 43.95 10.74
C ILE A 833 16.20 43.31 12.05
N ARG A 834 17.06 44.00 12.81
CA ARG A 834 17.51 43.51 14.12
C ARG A 834 16.35 43.32 15.08
N ARG A 835 15.41 44.29 15.13
CA ARG A 835 14.19 44.17 15.95
C ARG A 835 13.29 43.05 15.48
N MET A 836 13.09 42.90 14.17
CA MET A 836 12.25 41.85 13.59
C MET A 836 12.83 40.46 13.81
N LEU A 837 14.15 40.30 13.80
CA LEU A 837 14.79 39.03 14.16
C LEU A 837 14.47 38.63 15.61
N VAL A 838 14.61 39.57 16.55
CA VAL A 838 14.28 39.33 17.97
C VAL A 838 12.80 38.99 18.13
N LEU A 839 11.93 39.69 17.40
CA LEU A 839 10.49 39.44 17.38
C LEU A 839 10.16 38.04 16.84
N ALA A 840 10.77 37.62 15.73
CA ALA A 840 10.53 36.32 15.11
C ALA A 840 10.99 35.15 16.00
N VAL A 841 12.13 35.29 16.68
CA VAL A 841 12.66 34.26 17.62
C VAL A 841 11.76 34.12 18.87
N THR A 842 11.03 35.18 19.24
CA THR A 842 10.14 35.23 20.41
C THR A 842 8.65 35.34 20.03
N HIS A 843 8.27 34.92 18.82
CA HIS A 843 6.93 35.10 18.26
C HIS A 843 5.87 34.21 18.96
N PRO A 844 4.59 34.59 19.12
CA PRO A 844 3.57 33.71 19.73
C PRO A 844 3.35 32.38 18.99
N THR A 845 3.50 32.38 17.67
CA THR A 845 3.35 31.21 16.78
C THR A 845 4.64 30.38 16.69
N GLU A 846 4.54 29.08 16.97
CA GLU A 846 5.69 28.16 17.00
C GLU A 846 6.38 28.01 15.63
N GLU A 847 5.61 27.94 14.55
CA GLU A 847 6.13 27.74 13.19
C GLU A 847 7.02 28.92 12.75
N VAL A 848 6.65 30.15 13.13
CA VAL A 848 7.46 31.36 12.88
C VAL A 848 8.79 31.27 13.60
N ARG A 849 8.78 30.89 14.89
CA ARG A 849 10.02 30.69 15.67
C ARG A 849 10.92 29.64 15.02
N MET A 850 10.35 28.51 14.58
CA MET A 850 11.09 27.42 13.93
C MET A 850 11.74 27.87 12.61
N HIS A 851 11.06 28.69 11.81
CA HIS A 851 11.63 29.28 10.60
C HIS A 851 12.72 30.32 10.92
N ALA A 852 12.48 31.17 11.93
CA ALA A 852 13.45 32.16 12.39
C ALA A 852 14.77 31.51 12.83
N VAL A 853 14.72 30.45 13.64
CA VAL A 853 15.93 29.76 14.12
C VAL A 853 16.61 28.97 13.02
N ALA A 854 15.88 28.40 12.05
CA ALA A 854 16.46 27.75 10.89
C ALA A 854 17.20 28.75 9.98
N GLY A 855 16.61 29.92 9.75
CA GLY A 855 17.26 31.04 9.06
C GLY A 855 18.49 31.53 9.81
N ALA A 856 18.37 31.72 11.13
CA ALA A 856 19.45 32.20 11.98
C ALA A 856 20.64 31.23 11.94
N GLY A 857 20.38 29.92 12.06
CA GLY A 857 21.38 28.89 11.90
C GLY A 857 22.04 28.96 10.51
N LYS A 858 21.27 28.98 9.43
CA LYS A 858 21.83 28.97 8.07
C LYS A 858 22.71 30.18 7.75
N PHE A 859 22.34 31.38 8.20
CA PHE A 859 22.97 32.63 7.73
C PHE A 859 23.86 33.33 8.75
N LEU A 860 23.61 33.19 10.06
CA LEU A 860 24.33 33.96 11.08
C LEU A 860 25.66 33.33 11.47
N TRP A 861 25.82 32.00 11.43
CA TRP A 861 27.09 31.38 11.85
C TRP A 861 28.29 31.85 11.02
N SER A 862 28.11 32.10 9.72
CA SER A 862 29.17 32.58 8.82
C SER A 862 29.37 34.09 8.83
N THR A 863 28.38 34.88 9.30
CA THR A 863 28.41 36.36 9.23
C THR A 863 28.49 37.03 10.60
N HIS A 864 27.71 36.55 11.56
CA HIS A 864 27.53 37.12 12.90
C HIS A 864 27.38 35.99 13.95
N ALA A 865 28.40 35.13 14.09
CA ALA A 865 28.36 33.97 14.99
C ALA A 865 27.99 34.33 16.45
N GLU A 866 28.41 35.50 16.92
CA GLU A 866 28.07 35.99 18.26
C GLU A 866 26.56 36.28 18.41
N LEU A 867 25.91 36.80 17.37
CA LEU A 867 24.46 36.99 17.36
C LEU A 867 23.70 35.66 17.34
N ALA A 868 24.24 34.64 16.65
CA ALA A 868 23.69 33.29 16.67
C ALA A 868 23.75 32.67 18.08
N ARG A 869 24.89 32.79 18.78
CA ARG A 869 25.03 32.36 20.19
C ARG A 869 24.07 33.11 21.12
N ARG A 870 23.85 34.40 20.88
CA ARG A 870 22.86 35.18 21.63
C ARG A 870 21.44 34.69 21.41
N CYS A 871 21.06 34.33 20.18
CA CYS A 871 19.75 33.71 19.91
C CYS A 871 19.56 32.41 20.72
N VAL A 872 20.59 31.55 20.78
CA VAL A 872 20.57 30.31 21.58
C VAL A 872 20.35 30.61 23.06
N ASN A 873 21.11 31.56 23.62
CA ASN A 873 20.99 31.92 25.04
C ASN A 873 19.66 32.63 25.36
N ALA A 874 19.13 33.44 24.44
CA ALA A 874 17.84 34.10 24.59
C ALA A 874 16.68 33.08 24.66
N LEU A 875 16.67 32.07 23.78
CA LEU A 875 15.68 30.99 23.81
C LEU A 875 15.75 30.20 25.13
N ALA A 876 16.96 29.94 25.62
CA ALA A 876 17.15 29.25 26.89
C ALA A 876 16.70 30.10 28.10
N ALA A 877 17.00 31.41 28.08
CA ALA A 877 16.59 32.34 29.11
C ALA A 877 15.07 32.52 29.16
N GLU A 878 14.41 32.62 27.99
CA GLU A 878 12.95 32.67 27.89
C GLU A 878 12.31 31.44 28.53
N ALA A 879 12.79 30.24 28.19
CA ALA A 879 12.25 28.99 28.72
C ALA A 879 12.44 28.88 30.25
N ALA A 880 13.60 29.29 30.75
CA ALA A 880 13.85 29.33 32.19
C ALA A 880 12.90 30.31 32.91
N LEU A 881 12.65 31.49 32.33
CA LEU A 881 11.71 32.47 32.87
C LEU A 881 10.28 31.95 32.88
N VAL A 882 9.82 31.32 31.79
CA VAL A 882 8.48 30.71 31.73
C VAL A 882 8.33 29.64 32.83
N GLN A 883 9.33 28.78 33.00
CA GLN A 883 9.28 27.72 33.99
C GLN A 883 9.34 28.24 35.44
N GLU A 884 10.14 29.27 35.70
CA GLU A 884 10.18 29.97 37.00
C GLU A 884 8.81 30.59 37.34
N MET A 885 8.25 31.37 36.42
CA MET A 885 6.95 32.01 36.61
C MET A 885 5.83 30.98 36.76
N ARG A 886 5.86 29.89 35.99
CA ARG A 886 4.91 28.78 36.12
C ARG A 886 5.02 28.09 37.48
N SER A 887 6.24 27.91 37.99
CA SER A 887 6.47 27.28 39.29
C SER A 887 5.95 28.17 40.43
N ALA A 888 6.16 29.48 40.34
CA ALA A 888 5.59 30.44 41.28
C ALA A 888 4.05 30.44 41.25
N GLU A 889 3.42 30.37 40.07
CA GLU A 889 1.96 30.31 39.94
C GLU A 889 1.35 28.99 40.48
N ARG A 890 2.12 27.89 40.56
CA ARG A 890 1.64 26.64 41.18
C ARG A 890 1.39 26.80 42.68
N GLU A 891 2.02 27.78 43.33
CA GLU A 891 1.80 28.09 44.75
C GLU A 891 0.47 28.84 44.98
N ASN A 892 -0.10 29.46 43.94
CA ASN A 892 -1.39 30.15 43.99
C ASN A 892 -2.59 29.18 43.86
N PRO A 893 -3.74 29.48 44.48
CA PRO A 893 -5.00 28.76 44.26
C PRO A 893 -5.40 28.77 42.77
N TYR A 894 -5.91 27.64 42.26
CA TYR A 894 -6.24 27.45 40.83
C TYR A 894 -7.03 28.60 40.17
N PRO A 895 -8.06 29.22 40.80
CA PRO A 895 -8.83 30.32 40.20
C PRO A 895 -8.05 31.65 40.08
N GLU A 896 -6.96 31.81 40.81
CA GLU A 896 -6.15 33.03 40.89
C GLU A 896 -4.89 32.95 40.02
N ARG A 897 -4.64 31.79 39.39
CA ARG A 897 -3.48 31.57 38.53
C ARG A 897 -3.61 32.36 37.25
N LYS A 898 -2.50 32.96 36.81
CA LYS A 898 -2.41 33.58 35.49
C LYS A 898 -2.64 32.55 34.38
N ASP A 899 -3.28 33.00 33.30
CA ASP A 899 -3.38 32.23 32.06
C ASP A 899 -1.99 31.91 31.49
N TYR A 900 -1.84 30.73 30.90
CA TYR A 900 -0.56 30.27 30.39
C TYR A 900 -0.03 31.14 29.24
N GLY A 901 -0.91 31.63 28.35
CA GLY A 901 -0.54 32.53 27.27
C GLY A 901 -0.01 33.87 27.78
N LEU A 902 -0.53 34.36 28.91
CA LEU A 902 -0.05 35.59 29.54
C LEU A 902 1.36 35.41 30.15
N ILE A 903 1.65 34.25 30.74
CA ILE A 903 2.98 33.94 31.27
C ILE A 903 4.03 33.89 30.15
N GLU A 904 3.69 33.26 29.02
CA GLU A 904 4.59 33.20 27.85
C GLU A 904 4.79 34.59 27.23
N TYR A 905 3.74 35.42 27.15
CA TYR A 905 3.85 36.80 26.71
C TYR A 905 4.78 37.63 27.60
N GLU A 906 4.61 37.58 28.92
CA GLU A 906 5.45 38.31 29.87
C GLU A 906 6.93 37.88 29.77
N ALA A 907 7.19 36.57 29.59
CA ALA A 907 8.54 36.04 29.37
C ALA A 907 9.15 36.57 28.07
N ALA A 908 8.41 36.48 26.96
CA ALA A 908 8.84 36.93 25.65
C ALA A 908 9.17 38.42 25.66
N GLN A 909 8.35 39.27 26.28
CA GLN A 909 8.59 40.71 26.39
C GLN A 909 9.87 41.04 27.17
N ARG A 910 10.13 40.35 28.28
CA ARG A 910 11.39 40.52 29.03
C ARG A 910 12.61 40.17 28.18
N VAL A 911 12.55 39.06 27.45
CA VAL A 911 13.65 38.67 26.55
C VAL A 911 13.79 39.62 25.36
N ARG A 912 12.69 40.13 24.78
CA ARG A 912 12.71 41.13 23.69
C ARG A 912 13.44 42.40 24.12
N THR A 913 13.10 42.94 25.30
CA THR A 913 13.73 44.17 25.82
C THR A 913 15.19 43.99 26.24
N GLY A 914 15.53 42.84 26.82
CA GLY A 914 16.88 42.51 27.30
C GLY A 914 17.73 41.68 26.33
N PHE A 915 17.34 41.53 25.06
CA PHE A 915 17.96 40.57 24.14
C PHE A 915 19.47 40.78 23.98
N PHE A 916 19.91 42.04 23.88
CA PHE A 916 21.33 42.38 23.75
C PHE A 916 22.09 42.40 25.08
N GLU A 917 21.39 42.29 26.21
CA GLU A 917 21.94 42.24 27.58
C GLU A 917 21.86 40.84 28.19
N THR A 918 21.32 39.85 27.45
CA THR A 918 21.08 38.49 27.92
C THR A 918 22.39 37.80 28.32
N ALA A 919 22.36 37.06 29.44
CA ALA A 919 23.54 36.40 29.99
C ALA A 919 24.14 35.37 29.03
N GLU A 920 25.44 35.51 28.77
CA GLU A 920 26.29 34.44 28.24
C GLU A 920 26.14 33.21 29.19
N ASP A 921 26.02 32.00 28.63
CA ASP A 921 25.84 30.72 29.34
C ASP A 921 24.46 30.39 29.94
N SER A 922 23.37 30.88 29.34
CA SER A 922 22.01 30.48 29.75
C SER A 922 21.66 29.05 29.32
N TYR A 923 22.09 28.62 28.13
CA TYR A 923 21.73 27.31 27.58
C TYR A 923 22.26 26.07 28.35
N PRO A 924 23.53 26.02 28.81
CA PRO A 924 24.03 24.88 29.58
C PRO A 924 23.20 24.60 30.86
N LYS A 925 22.63 25.65 31.46
CA LYS A 925 21.83 25.59 32.70
C LYS A 925 20.36 25.21 32.48
N LEU A 926 19.87 25.28 31.24
CA LEU A 926 18.47 24.99 30.91
C LEU A 926 18.11 23.53 31.24
N ASN A 927 17.07 23.29 32.02
CA ASN A 927 16.55 21.93 32.18
C ASN A 927 15.80 21.50 30.92
N ILE A 928 16.41 20.67 30.06
CA ILE A 928 15.76 20.25 28.80
C ILE A 928 14.91 18.99 28.93
N SER A 929 14.75 18.44 30.15
CA SER A 929 13.93 17.26 30.41
C SER A 929 12.44 17.55 30.61
N ASP A 930 12.07 18.81 30.93
CA ASP A 930 10.69 19.25 31.14
C ASP A 930 10.02 19.80 29.85
N TRP A 931 8.73 20.12 29.93
CA TRP A 931 7.92 20.52 28.79
C TRP A 931 8.43 21.81 28.13
N THR A 932 8.71 22.81 28.95
CA THR A 932 9.19 24.13 28.52
C THR A 932 10.60 24.05 27.93
N GLY A 933 11.49 23.31 28.58
CA GLY A 933 12.86 23.15 28.18
C GLY A 933 13.03 22.25 26.97
N SER A 934 12.25 21.18 26.83
CA SER A 934 12.28 20.32 25.64
C SER A 934 11.80 21.07 24.39
N ALA A 935 10.73 21.87 24.50
CA ALA A 935 10.27 22.75 23.42
C ALA A 935 11.31 23.81 23.02
N ALA A 936 11.93 24.48 24.00
CA ALA A 936 13.00 25.43 23.73
C ALA A 936 14.25 24.77 23.14
N ASN A 937 14.60 23.58 23.63
CA ASN A 937 15.73 22.80 23.14
C ASN A 937 15.53 22.40 21.67
N HIS A 938 14.31 22.07 21.25
CA HIS A 938 14.00 21.81 19.84
C HIS A 938 14.42 22.99 18.94
N ARG A 939 14.05 24.22 19.33
CA ARG A 939 14.43 25.44 18.60
C ARG A 939 15.94 25.69 18.62
N ILE A 940 16.59 25.48 19.77
CA ILE A 940 18.03 25.67 19.94
C ILE A 940 18.82 24.66 19.10
N ILE A 941 18.45 23.38 19.15
CA ILE A 941 19.07 22.32 18.37
C ILE A 941 18.87 22.57 16.87
N ARG A 942 17.71 23.09 16.44
CA ARG A 942 17.49 23.49 15.04
C ARG A 942 18.48 24.56 14.58
N LEU A 943 18.78 25.54 15.42
CA LEU A 943 19.78 26.59 15.14
C LEU A 943 21.20 26.02 15.08
N LEU A 944 21.56 25.17 16.05
CA LEU A 944 22.89 24.57 16.18
C LEU A 944 23.18 23.51 15.10
N CYS A 945 22.15 22.89 14.53
CA CYS A 945 22.29 21.91 13.46
C CYS A 945 23.06 22.46 12.23
N TYR A 946 23.02 23.78 12.00
CA TYR A 946 23.75 24.43 10.91
C TYR A 946 25.22 24.76 11.23
N ALA A 947 25.70 24.44 12.43
CA ALA A 947 27.07 24.70 12.88
C ALA A 947 27.79 23.43 13.40
N PRO A 948 27.98 22.40 12.54
CA PRO A 948 28.58 21.13 12.97
C PRO A 948 30.01 21.25 13.51
N ASN A 949 30.71 22.34 13.21
CA ASN A 949 32.09 22.58 13.66
C ASN A 949 32.17 23.38 14.97
N GLU A 950 31.07 23.92 15.49
CA GLU A 950 31.07 24.66 16.75
C GLU A 950 31.03 23.70 17.94
N GLU A 951 31.90 23.91 18.93
CA GLU A 951 31.95 23.09 20.15
C GLU A 951 30.62 23.08 20.91
N MET A 952 29.89 24.22 20.89
CA MET A 952 28.57 24.34 21.49
C MET A 952 27.55 23.39 20.83
N ALA A 953 27.61 23.19 19.52
CA ALA A 953 26.73 22.27 18.81
C ALA A 953 27.04 20.82 19.19
N ILE A 954 28.31 20.42 19.14
CA ILE A 954 28.74 19.05 19.53
C ILE A 954 28.30 18.74 20.97
N SER A 955 28.50 19.66 21.91
CA SER A 955 28.08 19.52 23.31
C SER A 955 26.55 19.43 23.45
N ALA A 956 25.80 20.23 22.68
CA ALA A 956 24.35 20.22 22.67
C ALA A 956 23.78 18.87 22.19
N PHE A 957 24.29 18.33 21.09
CA PHE A 957 23.85 17.03 20.56
C PHE A 957 24.29 15.87 21.45
N ALA A 958 25.47 15.92 22.07
CA ALA A 958 25.87 14.93 23.08
C ALA A 958 24.97 14.96 24.33
N ARG A 959 24.53 16.16 24.75
CA ARG A 959 23.54 16.32 25.83
C ARG A 959 22.18 15.77 25.43
N LEU A 960 21.73 16.03 24.19
CA LEU A 960 20.48 15.51 23.64
C LEU A 960 20.46 13.98 23.62
N ALA A 961 21.54 13.32 23.17
CA ALA A 961 21.67 11.87 23.15
C ALA A 961 21.41 11.24 24.54
N LYS A 962 21.99 11.82 25.60
CA LYS A 962 21.79 11.35 26.97
C LYS A 962 20.34 11.48 27.43
N ILE A 963 19.67 12.54 27.02
CA ILE A 963 18.30 12.85 27.46
C ILE A 963 17.26 12.04 26.70
N LEU A 964 17.49 11.76 25.41
CA LEU A 964 16.69 10.78 24.69
C LEU A 964 16.69 9.42 25.41
N VAL A 965 17.86 8.93 25.83
CA VAL A 965 17.97 7.67 26.59
C VAL A 965 17.29 7.76 27.96
N GLN A 966 17.47 8.87 28.68
CA GLN A 966 16.78 9.10 29.96
C GLN A 966 15.26 9.06 29.79
N TRP A 967 14.75 9.68 28.74
CA TRP A 967 13.31 9.70 28.44
C TRP A 967 12.76 8.31 28.13
N TRP A 968 13.54 7.45 27.46
CA TRP A 968 13.18 6.05 27.24
C TRP A 968 13.17 5.25 28.56
N ASP A 969 14.17 5.48 29.43
CA ASP A 969 14.22 4.88 30.77
C ASP A 969 12.98 5.28 31.62
N GLU A 970 12.55 6.55 31.56
CA GLU A 970 11.38 7.05 32.29
C GLU A 970 10.05 6.46 31.77
N ASP A 971 9.93 6.26 30.45
CA ASP A 971 8.72 5.69 29.84
C ASP A 971 8.51 4.22 30.21
N GLU A 972 9.59 3.44 30.33
CA GLU A 972 9.51 2.05 30.81
C GLU A 972 9.04 1.96 32.27
N ASP A 973 9.34 2.95 33.11
CA ASP A 973 9.07 2.90 34.56
C ASP A 973 7.59 3.16 34.94
N HIS A 974 6.73 3.59 34.01
CA HIS A 974 5.25 3.76 34.10
C HIS A 974 4.71 4.55 35.33
N ARG A 975 5.57 5.07 36.21
CA ARG A 975 5.22 5.65 37.53
C ARG A 975 5.12 7.17 37.54
N ARG A 976 5.48 7.84 36.44
CA ARG A 976 5.45 9.31 36.31
C ARG A 976 4.64 9.70 35.07
N GLY A 977 3.80 10.73 35.20
CA GLY A 977 3.15 11.34 34.04
C GLY A 977 4.21 11.98 33.13
N ARG A 978 3.96 11.98 31.81
CA ARG A 978 4.87 12.61 30.84
C ARG A 978 4.94 14.10 31.10
N GLU A 979 6.13 14.61 31.41
CA GLU A 979 6.38 16.04 31.60
C GLU A 979 7.03 16.70 30.37
N ARG A 980 6.88 16.16 29.16
CA ARG A 980 7.57 16.62 27.93
C ARG A 980 6.66 16.65 26.69
N SER A 981 7.04 17.46 25.68
CA SER A 981 6.28 17.63 24.44
C SER A 981 6.58 16.55 23.40
N ASP A 982 5.57 15.77 23.00
CA ASP A 982 5.71 14.70 21.99
C ASP A 982 6.18 15.27 20.64
N ASP A 983 5.65 16.41 20.20
CA ASP A 983 6.07 17.10 18.96
C ASP A 983 7.55 17.53 19.02
N ALA A 984 8.01 18.02 20.18
CA ALA A 984 9.39 18.43 20.37
C ALA A 984 10.36 17.23 20.37
N VAL A 985 9.96 16.08 20.95
CA VAL A 985 10.76 14.85 20.93
C VAL A 985 10.97 14.39 19.49
N ILE A 986 9.90 14.31 18.69
CA ILE A 986 9.98 13.91 17.27
C ILE A 986 10.91 14.85 16.50
N GLY A 987 10.73 16.16 16.66
CA GLY A 987 11.58 17.16 16.00
C GLY A 987 13.05 17.07 16.41
N LEU A 988 13.34 16.89 17.70
CA LEU A 988 14.69 16.71 18.22
C LEU A 988 15.36 15.44 17.69
N THR A 989 14.62 14.33 17.61
CA THR A 989 15.13 13.07 17.05
C THR A 989 15.52 13.24 15.57
N ASN A 990 14.66 13.86 14.76
CA ASN A 990 14.98 14.11 13.34
C ASN A 990 16.24 14.98 13.17
N LEU A 991 16.42 16.02 13.99
CA LEU A 991 17.60 16.87 13.93
C LEU A 991 18.86 16.15 14.42
N PHE A 992 18.72 15.29 15.42
CA PHE A 992 19.80 14.44 15.92
C PHE A 992 20.33 13.53 14.81
N GLU A 993 19.43 12.86 14.09
CA GLU A 993 19.76 11.96 12.97
C GLU A 993 20.43 12.69 11.80
N GLU A 994 19.99 13.90 11.48
CA GLU A 994 20.61 14.75 10.46
C GLU A 994 22.05 15.13 10.86
N PHE A 995 22.23 15.61 12.10
CA PHE A 995 23.49 16.17 12.58
C PHE A 995 24.62 15.15 12.66
N ILE A 996 24.34 13.92 13.09
CA ILE A 996 25.36 12.87 13.26
C ILE A 996 26.03 12.44 11.94
N LEU A 997 25.37 12.69 10.79
CA LEU A 997 25.95 12.49 9.46
C LEU A 997 26.78 13.69 8.98
N GLN A 998 26.57 14.87 9.55
CA GLN A 998 27.29 16.10 9.19
C GLN A 998 28.65 16.25 9.87
N VAL A 999 28.85 15.61 11.03
CA VAL A 999 30.11 15.65 11.78
C VAL A 999 31.07 14.51 11.39
N PRO A 1000 32.39 14.65 11.62
CA PRO A 1000 33.36 13.58 11.42
C PRO A 1000 33.05 12.33 12.27
N PRO A 1001 33.43 11.11 11.83
CA PRO A 1001 33.12 9.86 12.52
C PRO A 1001 33.52 9.81 14.00
N GLU A 1002 34.66 10.42 14.37
CA GLU A 1002 35.12 10.48 15.76
C GLU A 1002 34.17 11.26 16.67
N GLN A 1003 33.65 12.38 16.19
CA GLN A 1003 32.70 13.22 16.92
C GLN A 1003 31.31 12.59 16.93
N SER A 1004 30.88 12.04 15.79
CA SER A 1004 29.63 11.27 15.67
C SER A 1004 29.60 10.13 16.68
N ALA A 1005 30.71 9.39 16.81
CA ALA A 1005 30.83 8.29 17.74
C ALA A 1005 30.72 8.74 19.21
N ALA A 1006 31.34 9.86 19.57
CA ALA A 1006 31.25 10.42 20.92
C ALA A 1006 29.83 10.90 21.28
N ILE A 1007 29.12 11.48 20.31
CA ILE A 1007 27.73 11.92 20.48
C ILE A 1007 26.78 10.71 20.59
N LEU A 1008 26.98 9.69 19.76
CA LEU A 1008 26.12 8.51 19.68
C LEU A 1008 26.35 7.50 20.79
N GLU A 1009 27.45 7.58 21.54
CA GLU A 1009 27.81 6.61 22.58
C GLU A 1009 26.65 6.27 23.53
N PRO A 1010 25.88 7.24 24.09
CA PRO A 1010 24.78 6.92 24.98
C PRO A 1010 23.65 6.12 24.31
N VAL A 1011 23.36 6.45 23.05
CA VAL A 1011 22.31 5.81 22.23
C VAL A 1011 22.74 4.40 21.85
N VAL A 1012 23.98 4.22 21.36
CA VAL A 1012 24.49 2.90 21.00
C VAL A 1012 24.58 2.02 22.24
N ALA A 1013 25.06 2.52 23.37
CA ALA A 1013 25.07 1.78 24.63
C ALA A 1013 23.67 1.33 25.09
N ALA A 1014 22.61 2.02 24.67
CA ALA A 1014 21.24 1.70 25.00
C ALA A 1014 20.62 0.57 24.16
N VAL A 1015 21.26 0.05 23.10
CA VAL A 1015 20.72 -1.02 22.22
C VAL A 1015 20.26 -2.28 22.98
N GLU A 1016 20.91 -2.60 24.11
CA GLU A 1016 20.50 -3.72 24.97
C GLU A 1016 19.17 -3.45 25.70
N ARG A 1017 18.96 -2.21 26.17
CA ARG A 1017 17.78 -1.81 26.96
C ARG A 1017 16.62 -1.36 26.07
N HIS A 1018 16.92 -0.51 25.08
CA HIS A 1018 15.95 0.19 24.24
C HIS A 1018 16.17 -0.11 22.74
N PRO A 1019 16.08 -1.38 22.30
CA PRO A 1019 16.30 -1.75 20.90
C PRO A 1019 15.30 -1.12 19.94
N ARG A 1020 14.06 -0.82 20.36
CA ARG A 1020 13.04 -0.23 19.48
C ARG A 1020 13.33 1.25 19.20
N GLU A 1021 13.69 1.98 20.24
CA GLU A 1021 13.97 3.41 20.18
C GLU A 1021 15.29 3.68 19.45
N THR A 1022 16.32 2.85 19.71
CA THR A 1022 17.59 2.90 18.98
C THR A 1022 17.42 2.53 17.50
N ALA A 1023 16.50 1.61 17.17
CA ALA A 1023 16.13 1.31 15.79
C ALA A 1023 15.50 2.52 15.09
N SER A 1024 14.63 3.25 15.78
CA SER A 1024 14.02 4.48 15.23
C SER A 1024 15.10 5.50 14.83
N ILE A 1025 16.14 5.69 15.65
CA ILE A 1025 17.25 6.61 15.33
C ILE A 1025 18.01 6.11 14.10
N LEU A 1026 18.45 4.85 14.09
CA LEU A 1026 19.20 4.32 12.94
C LEU A 1026 18.37 4.38 11.65
N ARG A 1027 17.06 4.15 11.74
CA ARG A 1027 16.11 4.27 10.62
C ARG A 1027 16.09 5.67 10.05
N GLY A 1028 16.03 6.70 10.90
CA GLY A 1028 16.09 8.08 10.44
C GLY A 1028 17.42 8.43 9.78
N VAL A 1029 18.54 7.93 10.34
CA VAL A 1029 19.88 8.07 9.73
C VAL A 1029 19.93 7.46 8.32
N ILE A 1030 19.35 6.27 8.11
CA ILE A 1030 19.22 5.67 6.77
C ILE A 1030 18.45 6.60 5.82
N GLY A 1031 17.34 7.20 6.29
CA GLY A 1031 16.55 8.14 5.51
C GLY A 1031 17.25 9.47 5.20
N PHE A 1032 18.20 9.90 6.03
CA PHE A 1032 19.06 11.07 5.73
C PHE A 1032 20.21 10.71 4.80
N GLU A 1033 20.81 9.52 4.90
CA GLU A 1033 21.86 9.08 3.97
C GLU A 1033 21.38 9.07 2.52
N ASP A 1034 20.15 8.61 2.26
CA ASP A 1034 19.56 8.62 0.92
C ASP A 1034 19.51 10.03 0.29
N ARG A 1035 19.42 11.07 1.13
CA ARG A 1035 19.37 12.48 0.71
C ARG A 1035 20.74 13.15 0.69
N LEU A 1036 21.59 12.89 1.69
CA LEU A 1036 22.87 13.57 1.90
C LEU A 1036 24.06 12.89 1.23
N GLN A 1037 23.94 11.59 0.91
CA GLN A 1037 24.97 10.76 0.27
C GLN A 1037 26.34 10.84 0.98
N GLN A 1038 26.35 10.72 2.31
CA GLN A 1038 27.55 10.71 3.15
C GLN A 1038 27.96 9.27 3.50
N THR A 1039 28.13 8.45 2.47
CA THR A 1039 28.19 6.98 2.57
C THR A 1039 29.24 6.45 3.55
N ASP A 1040 30.48 6.98 3.52
CA ASP A 1040 31.52 6.55 4.46
C ASP A 1040 31.16 6.82 5.93
N ARG A 1041 30.49 7.96 6.19
CA ARG A 1041 30.07 8.35 7.55
C ARG A 1041 28.89 7.50 8.00
N PHE A 1042 27.94 7.26 7.11
CA PHE A 1042 26.83 6.36 7.35
C PHE A 1042 27.32 4.96 7.76
N TRP A 1043 28.24 4.36 6.99
CA TRP A 1043 28.73 3.01 7.30
C TRP A 1043 29.56 2.97 8.58
N ALA A 1044 30.29 4.03 8.92
CA ALA A 1044 30.95 4.14 10.22
C ALA A 1044 29.94 4.06 11.38
N ILE A 1045 28.83 4.80 11.29
CA ILE A 1045 27.73 4.75 12.27
C ILE A 1045 27.08 3.37 12.28
N TRP A 1046 26.75 2.82 11.11
CA TRP A 1046 26.12 1.50 10.98
C TRP A 1046 26.96 0.41 11.64
N VAL A 1047 28.28 0.42 11.45
CA VAL A 1047 29.21 -0.54 12.07
C VAL A 1047 29.17 -0.46 13.60
N MET A 1048 29.04 0.74 14.18
CA MET A 1048 28.91 0.91 15.63
C MET A 1048 27.66 0.22 16.18
N PHE A 1049 26.51 0.41 15.52
CA PHE A 1049 25.27 -0.27 15.90
C PHE A 1049 25.38 -1.79 15.72
N ALA A 1050 25.94 -2.24 14.60
CA ALA A 1050 26.14 -3.66 14.32
C ALA A 1050 27.02 -4.34 15.38
N GLU A 1051 28.11 -3.71 15.81
CA GLU A 1051 28.98 -4.20 16.88
C GLU A 1051 28.27 -4.33 18.22
N GLN A 1052 27.35 -3.41 18.54
CA GLN A 1052 26.59 -3.50 19.77
C GLN A 1052 25.49 -4.57 19.68
N VAL A 1053 24.82 -4.69 18.52
CA VAL A 1053 23.85 -5.76 18.27
C VAL A 1053 24.51 -7.13 18.43
N ARG A 1054 25.74 -7.33 17.93
CA ARG A 1054 26.52 -8.58 18.10
C ARG A 1054 26.71 -8.98 19.57
N LYS A 1055 26.67 -8.03 20.50
CA LYS A 1055 26.89 -8.24 21.95
C LYS A 1055 25.59 -8.34 22.76
N ALA A 1056 24.44 -8.11 22.13
CA ALA A 1056 23.17 -8.02 22.84
C ALA A 1056 22.70 -9.37 23.39
N LYS A 1057 22.21 -9.40 24.64
CA LYS A 1057 21.78 -10.66 25.30
C LYS A 1057 20.44 -11.13 24.78
N TRP A 1058 19.58 -10.21 24.34
CA TRP A 1058 18.29 -10.53 23.74
C TRP A 1058 18.40 -11.31 22.43
N LEU A 1059 19.60 -11.42 21.82
CA LEU A 1059 19.87 -12.28 20.65
C LEU A 1059 19.46 -13.75 20.90
N SER A 1060 19.62 -14.22 22.14
CA SER A 1060 19.23 -15.58 22.55
C SER A 1060 17.72 -15.84 22.49
N SER A 1061 16.91 -14.77 22.44
CA SER A 1061 15.44 -14.80 22.48
C SER A 1061 14.78 -14.31 21.19
N LEU A 1062 15.54 -14.17 20.09
CA LEU A 1062 15.02 -13.65 18.82
C LEU A 1062 13.88 -14.48 18.21
N ASP A 1063 13.80 -15.76 18.57
CA ASP A 1063 12.75 -16.64 18.09
C ASP A 1063 11.51 -16.70 19.01
N ALA A 1064 11.44 -15.87 20.06
CA ALA A 1064 10.23 -15.68 20.86
C ALA A 1064 9.13 -14.93 20.08
N GLY A 1065 7.87 -15.04 20.51
CA GLY A 1065 6.72 -14.42 19.81
C GLY A 1065 6.77 -12.89 19.71
N HIS A 1066 7.41 -12.22 20.67
CA HIS A 1066 7.64 -10.77 20.66
C HIS A 1066 9.11 -10.48 21.00
N PRO A 1067 10.04 -10.64 20.05
CA PRO A 1067 11.45 -10.49 20.33
C PRO A 1067 11.78 -9.01 20.53
N ARG A 1068 12.40 -8.69 21.68
CA ARG A 1068 12.76 -7.30 22.06
C ARG A 1068 13.56 -6.59 20.95
N GLY A 1069 14.45 -7.32 20.28
CA GLY A 1069 15.30 -6.80 19.20
C GLY A 1069 14.67 -6.72 17.80
N ARG A 1070 13.36 -6.95 17.62
CA ARG A 1070 12.77 -7.06 16.26
C ARG A 1070 13.05 -5.85 15.37
N ASP A 1071 12.81 -4.65 15.88
CA ASP A 1071 12.87 -3.41 15.10
C ASP A 1071 14.31 -3.06 14.70
N ILE A 1072 15.27 -3.23 15.63
CA ILE A 1072 16.69 -2.98 15.33
C ILE A 1072 17.23 -4.00 14.33
N MET A 1073 16.76 -5.26 14.37
CA MET A 1073 17.13 -6.26 13.38
C MET A 1073 16.60 -5.91 11.98
N ALA A 1074 15.35 -5.46 11.87
CA ALA A 1074 14.80 -5.01 10.59
C ALA A 1074 15.57 -3.81 10.03
N THR A 1075 15.95 -2.87 10.91
CA THR A 1075 16.66 -1.64 10.55
C THR A 1075 18.12 -1.90 10.15
N ILE A 1076 18.87 -2.69 10.93
CA ILE A 1076 20.29 -2.96 10.67
C ILE A 1076 20.50 -3.75 9.36
N PHE A 1077 19.53 -4.58 8.97
CA PHE A 1077 19.50 -5.29 7.69
C PHE A 1077 18.95 -4.45 6.53
N LEU A 1078 18.60 -3.17 6.76
CA LEU A 1078 18.10 -2.26 5.72
C LEU A 1078 16.82 -2.76 5.04
N THR A 1079 15.84 -3.25 5.81
CA THR A 1079 14.66 -3.94 5.24
C THR A 1079 13.41 -3.08 5.10
N GLU A 1080 13.43 -1.83 5.56
CA GLU A 1080 12.24 -0.99 5.68
C GLU A 1080 12.17 0.12 4.62
N TYR A 1081 10.95 0.52 4.24
CA TYR A 1081 10.62 1.69 3.38
C TYR A 1081 11.07 1.66 1.92
N TRP A 1082 11.57 0.53 1.40
CA TRP A 1082 11.85 0.40 -0.03
C TRP A 1082 10.55 0.28 -0.84
N LYS A 1083 10.44 1.04 -1.94
CA LYS A 1083 9.38 0.81 -2.93
C LYS A 1083 9.57 -0.57 -3.56
N ALA A 1084 8.47 -1.24 -3.91
CA ALA A 1084 8.51 -2.61 -4.43
C ALA A 1084 9.41 -2.83 -5.67
N GLU A 1085 9.67 -1.76 -6.44
CA GLU A 1085 10.47 -1.79 -7.65
C GLU A 1085 11.96 -1.48 -7.42
N VAL A 1086 12.35 -1.07 -6.21
CA VAL A 1086 13.72 -0.70 -5.89
C VAL A 1086 14.53 -1.96 -5.56
N THR A 1087 15.48 -2.28 -6.43
CA THR A 1087 16.38 -3.43 -6.26
C THR A 1087 17.85 -3.04 -6.03
N HIS A 1088 18.15 -1.74 -6.01
CA HIS A 1088 19.50 -1.21 -5.79
C HIS A 1088 19.45 0.08 -4.97
N TRP A 1089 20.45 0.28 -4.11
CA TRP A 1089 20.66 1.51 -3.37
C TRP A 1089 22.11 1.97 -3.53
N THR A 1090 22.33 3.21 -3.98
CA THR A 1090 23.67 3.72 -4.31
C THR A 1090 24.63 3.68 -3.12
N SER A 1091 24.17 4.03 -1.92
CA SER A 1091 25.02 4.00 -0.70
C SER A 1091 25.40 2.58 -0.24
N LEU A 1092 24.90 1.52 -0.90
CA LEU A 1092 25.32 0.13 -0.65
C LEU A 1092 26.58 -0.26 -1.44
N GLU A 1093 26.96 0.49 -2.47
CA GLU A 1093 28.09 0.17 -3.35
C GLU A 1093 29.39 0.09 -2.55
N GLY A 1094 30.12 -1.02 -2.69
CA GLY A 1094 31.34 -1.30 -1.93
C GLY A 1094 31.12 -1.80 -0.49
N HIS A 1095 29.92 -1.66 0.08
CA HIS A 1095 29.65 -1.91 1.50
C HIS A 1095 28.74 -3.13 1.80
N ALA A 1096 28.17 -3.78 0.80
CA ALA A 1096 27.34 -4.98 0.97
C ALA A 1096 28.00 -6.09 1.83
N HIS A 1097 29.34 -6.16 1.82
CA HIS A 1097 30.12 -7.09 2.63
C HIS A 1097 29.88 -6.94 4.15
N HIS A 1098 29.55 -5.74 4.64
CA HIS A 1098 29.20 -5.52 6.05
C HIS A 1098 27.92 -6.28 6.44
N ILE A 1099 26.89 -6.25 5.59
CA ILE A 1099 25.62 -6.96 5.80
C ILE A 1099 25.84 -8.48 5.76
N HIS A 1100 26.62 -8.96 4.77
CA HIS A 1100 26.96 -10.38 4.66
C HIS A 1100 27.74 -10.89 5.87
N GLN A 1101 28.65 -10.08 6.41
CA GLN A 1101 29.41 -10.44 7.60
C GLN A 1101 28.52 -10.46 8.83
N LEU A 1102 27.65 -9.46 9.01
CA LEU A 1102 26.70 -9.43 10.12
C LEU A 1102 25.77 -10.66 10.10
N PHE A 1103 25.26 -11.05 8.91
CA PHE A 1103 24.44 -12.26 8.76
C PHE A 1103 25.17 -13.53 9.22
N LYS A 1104 26.48 -13.64 8.94
CA LYS A 1104 27.32 -14.77 9.37
C LYS A 1104 27.55 -14.79 10.88
N ASP A 1105 27.76 -13.62 11.49
CA ASP A 1105 28.14 -13.48 12.90
C ASP A 1105 26.98 -13.72 13.88
N LEU A 1106 25.74 -13.46 13.44
CA LEU A 1106 24.55 -13.58 14.28
C LEU A 1106 24.18 -15.05 14.58
N PRO A 1107 23.16 -15.35 15.41
CA PRO A 1107 22.63 -16.72 15.56
C PRO A 1107 21.68 -17.12 14.41
N PRO A 1108 21.66 -18.40 13.98
CA PRO A 1108 20.83 -18.89 12.87
C PRO A 1108 19.37 -19.03 13.32
N THR A 1109 18.64 -17.91 13.34
CA THR A 1109 17.25 -17.80 13.78
C THR A 1109 16.34 -17.45 12.60
N ALA A 1110 15.03 -17.63 12.77
CA ALA A 1110 14.06 -17.31 11.71
C ALA A 1110 14.06 -15.82 11.35
N LEU A 1111 14.10 -14.96 12.37
CA LEU A 1111 14.09 -13.51 12.18
C LEU A 1111 15.31 -13.00 11.40
N VAL A 1112 16.50 -13.55 11.68
CA VAL A 1112 17.74 -13.17 10.98
C VAL A 1112 17.68 -13.58 9.52
N LEU A 1113 17.16 -14.77 9.23
CA LEU A 1113 16.98 -15.24 7.85
C LEU A 1113 15.94 -14.39 7.10
N ASP A 1114 14.80 -14.06 7.72
CA ASP A 1114 13.76 -13.22 7.11
C ASP A 1114 14.30 -11.85 6.72
N ASN A 1115 15.02 -11.19 7.63
CA ASN A 1115 15.59 -9.87 7.36
C ASN A 1115 16.67 -9.90 6.27
N TYR A 1116 17.54 -10.92 6.26
CA TYR A 1116 18.53 -11.07 5.20
C TYR A 1116 17.88 -11.39 3.83
N ALA A 1117 16.83 -12.21 3.82
CA ALA A 1117 16.05 -12.48 2.61
C ALA A 1117 15.36 -11.21 2.07
N ARG A 1118 14.80 -10.36 2.95
CA ARG A 1118 14.23 -9.05 2.58
C ARG A 1118 15.28 -8.13 1.97
N PHE A 1119 16.46 -8.05 2.58
CA PHE A 1119 17.58 -7.30 2.03
C PHE A 1119 17.90 -7.73 0.60
N LEU A 1120 18.07 -9.04 0.37
CA LEU A 1120 18.34 -9.58 -0.97
C LEU A 1120 17.18 -9.37 -1.96
N TYR A 1121 15.94 -9.41 -1.48
CA TYR A 1121 14.73 -9.22 -2.30
C TYR A 1121 14.57 -7.77 -2.77
N HIS A 1122 14.97 -6.80 -1.94
CA HIS A 1122 14.98 -5.38 -2.27
C HIS A 1122 16.38 -4.97 -2.77
N ILE A 1123 17.08 -4.14 -2.01
CA ILE A 1123 18.31 -3.44 -2.45
C ILE A 1123 19.55 -4.33 -2.65
N GLY A 1124 19.51 -5.58 -2.20
CA GLY A 1124 20.66 -6.49 -2.17
C GLY A 1124 20.87 -7.31 -3.44
N GLU A 1125 20.18 -6.99 -4.54
CA GLU A 1125 20.19 -7.80 -5.76
C GLU A 1125 21.60 -8.07 -6.31
N GLN A 1126 22.50 -7.09 -6.24
CA GLN A 1126 23.89 -7.23 -6.70
C GLN A 1126 24.70 -8.30 -5.96
N SER A 1127 24.23 -8.75 -4.79
CA SER A 1127 24.86 -9.84 -4.04
C SER A 1127 24.49 -11.23 -4.57
N LEU A 1128 23.51 -11.33 -5.46
CA LEU A 1128 23.07 -12.57 -6.07
C LEU A 1128 23.78 -12.81 -7.42
N PRO A 1129 24.10 -14.07 -7.76
CA PRO A 1129 23.63 -15.30 -7.10
C PRO A 1129 24.50 -15.80 -5.93
N GLU A 1130 25.66 -15.21 -5.67
CA GLU A 1130 26.61 -15.70 -4.66
C GLU A 1130 26.03 -15.78 -3.23
N ALA A 1131 25.14 -14.85 -2.86
CA ALA A 1131 24.47 -14.87 -1.57
C ALA A 1131 23.62 -16.14 -1.32
N PHE A 1132 23.21 -16.89 -2.36
CA PHE A 1132 22.55 -18.19 -2.16
C PHE A 1132 23.45 -19.20 -1.42
N LYS A 1133 24.77 -19.15 -1.62
CA LYS A 1133 25.72 -19.98 -0.88
C LYS A 1133 25.66 -19.68 0.62
N LEU A 1134 25.58 -18.39 0.98
CA LEU A 1134 25.48 -17.95 2.37
C LEU A 1134 24.18 -18.41 3.03
N VAL A 1135 23.05 -18.29 2.34
CA VAL A 1135 21.75 -18.75 2.84
C VAL A 1135 21.78 -20.28 3.05
N ALA A 1136 22.32 -21.03 2.09
CA ALA A 1136 22.43 -22.49 2.18
C ALA A 1136 23.32 -22.93 3.34
N GLU A 1137 24.51 -22.34 3.47
CA GLU A 1137 25.40 -22.60 4.61
C GLU A 1137 24.74 -22.30 5.95
N ARG A 1138 23.92 -21.24 6.00
CA ARG A 1138 23.25 -20.85 7.23
C ARG A 1138 22.17 -21.83 7.64
N LEU A 1139 21.32 -22.24 6.71
CA LEU A 1139 20.30 -23.25 6.92
C LEU A 1139 20.90 -24.61 7.30
N LYS A 1140 22.09 -24.95 6.80
CA LYS A 1140 22.83 -26.17 7.20
C LYS A 1140 23.36 -26.11 8.64
N LYS A 1141 23.64 -24.92 9.16
CA LYS A 1141 24.15 -24.71 10.53
C LYS A 1141 23.04 -24.64 11.58
N GLY A 1142 21.83 -24.25 11.20
CA GLY A 1142 20.66 -24.15 12.08
C GLY A 1142 19.64 -25.27 11.85
N ASP A 1143 18.48 -25.14 12.50
CA ASP A 1143 17.29 -25.93 12.17
C ASP A 1143 16.56 -25.23 11.01
N SER A 1144 16.68 -25.79 9.81
CA SER A 1144 16.08 -25.22 8.61
C SER A 1144 14.56 -25.06 8.71
N THR A 1145 13.87 -25.98 9.39
CA THR A 1145 12.42 -25.95 9.55
C THR A 1145 12.02 -24.79 10.45
N ALA A 1146 12.73 -24.61 11.57
CA ALA A 1146 12.49 -23.49 12.47
C ALA A 1146 12.82 -22.14 11.80
N MET A 1147 13.91 -22.07 11.01
CA MET A 1147 14.32 -20.84 10.35
C MET A 1147 13.37 -20.38 9.24
N LEU A 1148 12.67 -21.30 8.58
CA LEU A 1148 11.72 -20.99 7.49
C LEU A 1148 10.27 -20.78 7.96
N ARG A 1149 10.02 -20.75 9.27
CA ARG A 1149 8.66 -20.62 9.84
C ARG A 1149 7.98 -19.28 9.57
N MET A 1150 8.73 -18.23 9.24
CA MET A 1150 8.17 -16.91 8.96
C MET A 1150 7.56 -16.89 7.55
N SER A 1151 6.29 -16.49 7.46
CA SER A 1151 5.45 -16.67 6.26
C SER A 1151 6.02 -16.03 4.99
N ASN A 1152 6.67 -14.86 5.10
CA ASN A 1152 7.21 -14.15 3.94
C ASN A 1152 8.58 -14.69 3.48
N THR A 1153 9.34 -15.35 4.36
CA THR A 1153 10.72 -15.78 4.05
C THR A 1153 10.73 -16.76 2.87
N VAL A 1154 9.84 -17.75 2.90
CA VAL A 1154 9.69 -18.75 1.83
C VAL A 1154 9.35 -18.07 0.51
N TYR A 1155 8.35 -17.18 0.50
CA TYR A 1155 7.96 -16.44 -0.71
C TYR A 1155 9.09 -15.60 -1.32
N MET A 1156 9.88 -14.90 -0.49
CA MET A 1156 11.01 -14.10 -0.97
C MET A 1156 12.09 -14.99 -1.58
N LEU A 1157 12.43 -16.10 -0.92
CA LEU A 1157 13.41 -17.07 -1.44
C LEU A 1157 12.92 -17.72 -2.74
N GLU A 1158 11.64 -18.09 -2.84
CA GLU A 1158 11.04 -18.59 -4.08
C GLU A 1158 11.18 -17.59 -5.23
N SER A 1159 10.85 -16.33 -4.96
CA SER A 1159 10.90 -15.24 -5.95
C SER A 1159 12.34 -14.99 -6.42
N LEU A 1160 13.29 -14.96 -5.50
CA LEU A 1160 14.72 -14.80 -5.80
C LEU A 1160 15.24 -15.99 -6.60
N LEU A 1161 15.05 -17.23 -6.12
CA LEU A 1161 15.52 -18.44 -6.79
C LEU A 1161 14.97 -18.55 -8.21
N ARG A 1162 13.69 -18.23 -8.40
CA ARG A 1162 13.04 -18.26 -9.71
C ARG A 1162 13.77 -17.38 -10.73
N ARG A 1163 14.14 -16.15 -10.34
CA ARG A 1163 14.81 -15.19 -11.23
C ARG A 1163 16.11 -15.76 -11.80
N TYR A 1164 16.86 -16.53 -11.00
CA TYR A 1164 18.13 -17.11 -11.42
C TYR A 1164 17.98 -18.49 -12.07
N VAL A 1165 17.11 -19.36 -11.54
CA VAL A 1165 16.87 -20.71 -12.08
C VAL A 1165 16.35 -20.64 -13.51
N TYR A 1166 15.40 -19.74 -13.79
CA TYR A 1166 14.84 -19.59 -15.14
C TYR A 1166 15.52 -18.47 -15.95
N GLY A 1167 15.98 -17.40 -15.33
CA GLY A 1167 16.54 -16.24 -16.03
C GLY A 1167 18.05 -16.30 -16.30
N SER A 1168 18.81 -17.15 -15.60
CA SER A 1168 20.27 -17.28 -15.78
C SER A 1168 20.78 -18.71 -15.55
N PRO A 1169 20.20 -19.75 -16.18
CA PRO A 1169 20.51 -21.15 -15.89
C PRO A 1169 21.97 -21.54 -16.20
N ILE A 1170 22.61 -20.88 -17.17
CA ILE A 1170 24.01 -21.18 -17.54
C ILE A 1170 24.96 -20.82 -16.38
N ALA A 1171 24.80 -19.63 -15.77
CA ALA A 1171 25.62 -19.21 -14.65
C ALA A 1171 25.51 -20.17 -13.45
N MET A 1172 24.29 -20.67 -13.20
CA MET A 1172 24.05 -21.64 -12.12
C MET A 1172 24.62 -23.04 -12.40
N LYS A 1173 24.59 -23.49 -13.66
CA LYS A 1173 25.06 -24.83 -14.05
C LYS A 1173 26.59 -24.91 -14.14
N SER A 1174 27.28 -23.80 -14.40
CA SER A 1174 28.74 -23.75 -14.56
C SER A 1174 29.51 -23.77 -13.24
N ASP A 1175 28.98 -23.17 -12.16
CA ASP A 1175 29.59 -23.21 -10.82
C ASP A 1175 28.98 -24.31 -9.95
N ARG A 1176 29.76 -25.37 -9.68
CA ARG A 1176 29.34 -26.49 -8.85
C ARG A 1176 28.96 -26.09 -7.43
N SER A 1177 29.66 -25.15 -6.81
CA SER A 1177 29.37 -24.72 -5.43
C SER A 1177 28.03 -24.00 -5.35
N LEU A 1178 27.76 -23.11 -6.32
CA LEU A 1178 26.49 -22.40 -6.42
C LEU A 1178 25.34 -23.36 -6.71
N ARG A 1179 25.56 -24.29 -7.65
CA ARG A 1179 24.60 -25.34 -8.00
C ARG A 1179 24.18 -26.18 -6.80
N ASP A 1180 25.16 -26.68 -6.04
CA ASP A 1180 24.90 -27.53 -4.87
C ASP A 1180 24.19 -26.75 -3.75
N ALA A 1181 24.49 -25.44 -3.60
CA ALA A 1181 23.78 -24.57 -2.67
C ALA A 1181 22.31 -24.37 -3.07
N VAL A 1182 22.05 -24.10 -4.35
CA VAL A 1182 20.68 -23.84 -4.85
C VAL A 1182 19.82 -25.09 -4.80
N LEU A 1183 20.34 -26.25 -5.20
CA LEU A 1183 19.60 -27.52 -5.07
C LEU A 1183 19.26 -27.81 -3.61
N TYR A 1184 20.20 -27.58 -2.68
CA TYR A 1184 19.92 -27.70 -1.24
C TYR A 1184 18.81 -26.75 -0.78
N LEU A 1185 18.81 -25.50 -1.23
CA LEU A 1185 17.75 -24.53 -0.90
C LEU A 1185 16.40 -25.00 -1.44
N LEU A 1186 16.35 -25.46 -2.70
CA LEU A 1186 15.12 -25.98 -3.30
C LEU A 1186 14.59 -27.18 -2.54
N ASP A 1187 15.43 -28.16 -2.19
CA ASP A 1187 15.00 -29.32 -1.39
C ASP A 1187 14.52 -28.91 0.01
N THR A 1188 15.20 -27.96 0.66
CA THR A 1188 14.80 -27.45 1.97
C THR A 1188 13.45 -26.72 1.91
N LEU A 1189 13.21 -25.93 0.85
CA LEU A 1189 11.94 -25.25 0.62
C LEU A 1189 10.83 -26.25 0.30
N VAL A 1190 11.11 -27.32 -0.46
CA VAL A 1190 10.15 -28.41 -0.71
C VAL A 1190 9.72 -29.06 0.61
N GLU A 1191 10.67 -29.42 1.48
CA GLU A 1191 10.35 -29.97 2.81
C GLU A 1191 9.60 -28.97 3.71
N SER A 1192 9.75 -27.67 3.46
CA SER A 1192 8.98 -26.62 4.13
C SER A 1192 7.60 -26.35 3.50
N GLY A 1193 7.24 -27.07 2.42
CA GLY A 1193 5.92 -26.98 1.77
C GLY A 1193 5.85 -26.09 0.52
N SER A 1194 6.98 -25.73 -0.08
CA SER A 1194 7.01 -24.91 -1.30
C SER A 1194 6.78 -25.74 -2.57
N SER A 1195 5.63 -25.56 -3.20
CA SER A 1195 5.33 -26.13 -4.53
C SER A 1195 6.14 -25.46 -5.65
N SER A 1196 6.42 -24.16 -5.53
CA SER A 1196 7.29 -23.44 -6.47
C SER A 1196 8.69 -24.04 -6.50
N ALA A 1197 9.27 -24.34 -5.33
CA ALA A 1197 10.57 -24.99 -5.24
C ALA A 1197 10.56 -26.41 -5.80
N PHE A 1198 9.48 -27.17 -5.61
CA PHE A 1198 9.32 -28.50 -6.19
C PHE A 1198 9.43 -28.46 -7.72
N ARG A 1199 8.73 -27.51 -8.35
CA ARG A 1199 8.78 -27.29 -9.80
C ARG A 1199 10.14 -26.77 -10.28
N MET A 1200 10.70 -25.77 -9.60
CA MET A 1200 12.03 -25.23 -9.94
C MET A 1200 13.13 -26.29 -9.87
N ARG A 1201 13.06 -27.20 -8.89
CA ARG A 1201 14.00 -28.33 -8.78
C ARG A 1201 13.91 -29.24 -9.99
N ASP A 1202 12.70 -29.62 -10.38
CA ASP A 1202 12.46 -30.48 -11.56
C ASP A 1202 12.92 -29.80 -12.85
N ASP A 1203 12.75 -28.48 -12.95
CA ASP A 1203 13.10 -27.71 -14.13
C ASP A 1203 14.60 -27.33 -14.19
N PHE A 1204 15.36 -27.55 -13.12
CA PHE A 1204 16.73 -27.04 -12.93
C PHE A 1204 17.70 -27.40 -14.07
N VAL A 1205 17.51 -28.56 -14.72
CA VAL A 1205 18.39 -29.07 -15.78
C VAL A 1205 17.82 -28.85 -17.18
N THR A 1206 16.57 -28.38 -17.29
CA THR A 1206 15.87 -28.22 -18.57
C THR A 1206 16.69 -27.33 -19.53
N PRO A 1207 16.93 -27.75 -20.78
CA PRO A 1207 17.54 -26.92 -21.81
C PRO A 1207 16.73 -25.65 -22.01
N LEU A 1208 17.40 -24.54 -22.28
CA LEU A 1208 16.73 -23.34 -22.79
C LEU A 1208 16.08 -23.74 -24.12
N GLY A 1209 14.75 -23.84 -24.15
CA GLY A 1209 14.03 -23.75 -25.42
C GLY A 1209 14.34 -22.37 -25.98
N GLN A 1210 14.96 -22.32 -27.16
CA GLN A 1210 14.96 -21.11 -27.98
C GLN A 1210 13.55 -20.83 -28.47
#